data_AF-A0A7N4PQE9-F1
#
_entry.id   AF-A0A7N4PQE9-F1
#
_cell.length_a   1.000
_cell.length_b   1.000
_cell.length_c   1.000
_cell.angle_alpha   90.00
_cell.angle_beta   90.00
_cell.angle_gamma   90.00
#
_symmetry.space_group_name_H-M   'P 1'
#
loop_
_entity.id
_entity.type
_entity.pdbx_description
1 polymer ?
#
loop_
_entity_poly.entity_id
_entity_poly.type
_entity_poly.pdbx_seq_one_letter_code
_entity_poly.pdbx_strand_id
1 'polypeptide(L)'
;MKCSLFSVGLNGTCNNSSVPTSTSEMPDYLLKYAAISSSEQRQSYKNDFNAEYNEYRDLHARIERITRRFTQLDAELKQLSQGSEEYETTRGQILQEYWKIKKTAVPLTSQVARRTPETKVEMEETFVVESPDVTYGPDVIQAHYTYQTTRVSQDGGSLKVHPISTRFTFRTERKVPRLGVMLVGWGGNNGSTVTAAVLANKLKLSWMTKTGRKEANYYGSLMQAATVSLGSDDHGQNVHVPFRALLPMVSPDDIVFDGWDISSLNLAEAMKRAQVLDWALQEQLWPHMEQLRPRPSVYIPKFIAANQESRADNLISGSRAQQLEQIRKDIREFRTKSGVDKVIVLWTANTECFCDVVPGLNDTAENLLQAIERDLEVSPSTLFAVASILEGCAYLNGAPQNTFVPGAIELAMQRRVYIGGDDFKSGQTKIKSVLVDFLIGAGLKTVSIVSYNHLGNNDGRNLSAPKQFHSKEVSKSNVVDDMVQSNPLLYGPGEEPDHCVVIKYVPYVGDSKRALDEYTSEIMLGGTNTIVLHNTCEDSLLASPIILDLVILTELCQRITFCTDSDPHFQNFHSVLSILSFLCKAPLVPPGTPVVNALFRQRSCIENILRACVGLAPQNHMLLEHKMERVSSEFRREGTEAPTCPVPMKKGVAASPPNGYVEGTNGHQHASAS
;
A
#
# COMPACT_ATOMS: atom_id res chain seq x y z
N MET A 1 19.60 2.36 -42.85
CA MET A 1 20.52 3.46 -42.49
C MET A 1 19.77 4.46 -41.61
N LYS A 2 20.23 4.62 -40.37
CA LYS A 2 19.81 5.61 -39.36
C LYS A 2 20.69 6.86 -39.46
N CYS A 3 20.16 8.03 -39.10
CA CYS A 3 20.79 9.08 -38.26
C CYS A 3 19.73 10.18 -38.04
N SER A 4 19.28 10.63 -36.86
CA SER A 4 19.90 11.02 -35.56
C SER A 4 20.86 12.21 -35.63
N LEU A 5 20.48 13.32 -34.97
CA LEU A 5 21.28 14.10 -33.99
C LEU A 5 20.60 15.46 -33.71
N PHE A 6 20.25 15.74 -32.45
CA PHE A 6 20.90 16.79 -31.64
C PHE A 6 20.32 16.82 -30.22
N SER A 7 21.18 16.48 -29.26
CA SER A 7 21.08 16.74 -27.83
C SER A 7 22.45 17.28 -27.44
N VAL A 8 22.52 18.52 -26.93
CA VAL A 8 23.69 19.05 -26.21
C VAL A 8 23.22 20.06 -25.17
N GLY A 9 23.69 19.88 -23.93
CA GLY A 9 24.06 20.97 -23.01
C GLY A 9 23.02 21.33 -21.95
N LEU A 10 23.12 20.80 -20.72
CA LEU A 10 23.99 21.25 -19.62
C LEU A 10 23.50 22.51 -18.90
N ASN A 11 23.05 22.26 -17.67
CA ASN A 11 23.44 22.90 -16.42
C ASN A 11 23.57 24.43 -16.36
N GLY A 12 22.94 24.99 -15.32
CA GLY A 12 23.64 26.02 -14.56
C GLY A 12 22.78 27.08 -13.90
N THR A 13 21.94 26.66 -12.96
CA THR A 13 21.86 27.22 -11.60
C THR A 13 21.98 28.73 -11.38
N CYS A 14 20.94 29.33 -10.76
CA CYS A 14 21.11 30.27 -9.65
C CYS A 14 19.88 30.27 -8.71
N ASN A 15 20.06 29.55 -7.60
CA ASN A 15 19.63 29.80 -6.22
C ASN A 15 18.56 30.85 -5.88
N ASN A 16 17.57 30.36 -5.11
CA ASN A 16 17.11 30.81 -3.79
C ASN A 16 17.07 32.32 -3.48
N SER A 17 15.86 32.83 -3.22
CA SER A 17 15.47 33.30 -1.87
C SER A 17 13.98 33.69 -1.82
N SER A 18 13.25 32.91 -1.01
CA SER A 18 12.05 33.24 -0.20
C SER A 18 10.91 34.08 -0.80
N VAL A 19 9.80 33.41 -1.12
CA VAL A 19 8.44 33.95 -1.09
C VAL A 19 7.59 33.07 -0.15
N PRO A 20 6.72 33.64 0.71
CA PRO A 20 6.21 32.95 1.90
C PRO A 20 5.03 32.01 1.62
N THR A 21 4.89 31.08 2.56
CA THR A 21 3.82 30.13 2.82
C THR A 21 2.41 30.69 2.57
N SER A 22 1.57 29.92 1.87
CA SER A 22 0.11 30.10 1.83
C SER A 22 -0.55 28.74 2.01
N THR A 23 -1.43 28.71 3.01
CA THR A 23 -2.38 27.66 3.35
C THR A 23 -3.26 27.27 2.17
N SER A 24 -3.72 26.02 2.21
CA SER A 24 -4.80 25.46 1.41
C SER A 24 -6.12 26.18 1.75
N GLU A 25 -6.25 27.44 1.34
CA GLU A 25 -7.53 28.12 1.25
C GLU A 25 -7.89 28.21 -0.23
N MET A 26 -9.11 27.78 -0.56
CA MET A 26 -9.74 28.06 -1.84
C MET A 26 -9.50 29.54 -2.19
N PRO A 27 -9.02 29.87 -3.39
CA PRO A 27 -8.81 31.27 -3.79
C PRO A 27 -10.04 32.12 -3.47
N ASP A 28 -9.86 33.25 -2.78
CA ASP A 28 -10.97 34.07 -2.24
C ASP A 28 -12.01 34.44 -3.30
N TYR A 29 -11.62 34.57 -4.57
CA TYR A 29 -12.55 34.86 -5.66
C TYR A 29 -13.54 33.71 -5.92
N LEU A 30 -13.17 32.45 -5.66
CA LEU A 30 -14.07 31.28 -5.74
C LEU A 30 -15.03 31.22 -4.56
N LEU A 31 -14.67 31.80 -3.41
CA LEU A 31 -15.56 31.96 -2.26
C LEU A 31 -16.49 33.18 -2.42
N LYS A 32 -15.99 34.25 -3.04
CA LYS A 32 -16.69 35.54 -3.17
C LYS A 32 -17.60 35.63 -4.39
N TYR A 33 -17.28 34.95 -5.50
CA TYR A 33 -18.02 35.07 -6.77
C TYR A 33 -18.65 33.73 -7.18
N ALA A 34 -19.87 33.48 -6.71
CA ALA A 34 -20.70 32.34 -7.14
C ALA A 34 -21.36 32.58 -8.52
N ALA A 35 -21.91 31.52 -9.12
CA ALA A 35 -22.63 31.59 -10.40
C ALA A 35 -23.76 32.63 -10.35
N ILE A 36 -23.81 33.51 -11.37
CA ILE A 36 -24.74 34.64 -11.41
C ILE A 36 -26.17 34.12 -11.53
N SER A 37 -27.00 34.44 -10.53
CA SER A 37 -28.39 34.01 -10.43
C SER A 37 -29.41 35.16 -10.53
N SER A 38 -28.94 36.42 -10.48
CA SER A 38 -29.80 37.62 -10.56
C SER A 38 -29.13 38.79 -11.29
N SER A 39 -29.96 39.72 -11.77
CA SER A 39 -29.55 40.97 -12.41
C SER A 39 -28.76 41.88 -11.47
N GLU A 40 -29.13 41.91 -10.19
CA GLU A 40 -28.52 42.73 -9.16
C GLU A 40 -27.13 42.19 -8.79
N GLN A 41 -26.99 40.87 -8.66
CA GLN A 41 -25.70 40.21 -8.43
C GLN A 41 -24.74 40.43 -9.61
N ARG A 42 -25.25 40.35 -10.85
CA ARG A 42 -24.47 40.67 -12.05
C ARG A 42 -23.96 42.11 -12.03
N GLN A 43 -24.79 43.05 -11.62
CA GLN A 43 -24.40 44.46 -11.56
C GLN A 43 -23.37 44.73 -10.45
N SER A 44 -23.50 44.06 -9.31
CA SER A 44 -22.50 44.13 -8.22
C SER A 44 -21.13 43.61 -8.68
N TYR A 45 -21.07 42.43 -9.32
CA TYR A 45 -19.81 41.88 -9.81
C TYR A 45 -19.18 42.74 -10.91
N LYS A 46 -20.01 43.35 -11.76
CA LYS A 46 -19.57 44.30 -12.76
C LYS A 46 -18.97 45.56 -12.13
N ASN A 47 -19.54 46.06 -11.03
CA ASN A 47 -19.02 47.21 -10.33
C ASN A 47 -17.69 46.90 -9.63
N ASP A 48 -17.57 45.74 -8.97
CA ASP A 48 -16.33 45.26 -8.36
C ASP A 48 -15.21 45.12 -9.41
N PHE A 49 -15.50 44.47 -10.54
CA PHE A 49 -14.55 44.34 -11.63
C PHE A 49 -14.11 45.71 -12.17
N ASN A 50 -15.05 46.64 -12.36
CA ASN A 50 -14.74 47.98 -12.87
C ASN A 50 -13.95 48.83 -11.88
N ALA A 51 -14.09 48.59 -10.56
CA ALA A 51 -13.34 49.32 -9.54
C ALA A 51 -11.83 49.05 -9.63
N GLU A 52 -11.44 47.81 -9.96
CA GLU A 52 -10.04 47.40 -10.09
C GLU A 52 -9.56 47.34 -11.55
N TYR A 53 -10.44 47.59 -12.52
CA TYR A 53 -10.16 47.43 -13.95
C TYR A 53 -9.00 48.31 -14.44
N ASN A 54 -8.85 49.52 -13.89
CA ASN A 54 -7.76 50.41 -14.26
C ASN A 54 -6.39 49.85 -13.80
N GLU A 55 -6.32 49.28 -12.61
CA GLU A 55 -5.11 48.65 -12.09
C GLU A 55 -4.76 47.38 -12.91
N TYR A 56 -5.78 46.57 -13.25
CA TYR A 56 -5.60 45.44 -14.17
C TYR A 56 -5.07 45.90 -15.53
N ARG A 57 -5.60 46.99 -16.10
CA ARG A 57 -5.16 47.52 -17.40
C ARG A 57 -3.71 48.01 -17.35
N ASP A 58 -3.32 48.70 -16.30
CA ASP A 58 -1.95 49.19 -16.12
C ASP A 58 -0.96 48.02 -15.95
N LEU A 59 -1.35 47.01 -15.17
CA LEU A 59 -0.56 45.79 -14.99
C LEU A 59 -0.44 45.00 -16.30
N HIS A 60 -1.55 44.85 -17.04
CA HIS A 60 -1.58 44.16 -18.32
C HIS A 60 -0.72 44.88 -19.37
N ALA A 61 -0.82 46.20 -19.48
CA ALA A 61 0.00 47.01 -20.37
C ALA A 61 1.51 46.94 -20.00
N ARG A 62 1.82 46.84 -18.70
CA ARG A 62 3.20 46.62 -18.23
C ARG A 62 3.71 45.23 -18.63
N ILE A 63 2.90 44.19 -18.43
CA ILE A 63 3.24 42.81 -18.82
C ILE A 63 3.44 42.74 -20.34
N GLU A 64 2.55 43.33 -21.14
CA GLU A 64 2.65 43.33 -22.59
C GLU A 64 3.93 44.04 -23.07
N ARG A 65 4.28 45.18 -22.47
CA ARG A 65 5.53 45.91 -22.78
C ARG A 65 6.77 45.07 -22.49
N ILE A 66 6.77 44.37 -21.35
CA ILE A 66 7.84 43.46 -20.95
C ILE A 66 7.96 42.30 -21.95
N THR A 67 6.84 41.63 -22.24
CA THR A 67 6.78 40.51 -23.18
C THR A 67 7.29 40.93 -24.55
N ARG A 68 6.85 42.07 -25.07
CA ARG A 68 7.29 42.59 -26.37
C ARG A 68 8.80 42.84 -26.42
N ARG A 69 9.39 43.35 -25.32
CA ARG A 69 10.83 43.59 -25.23
C ARG A 69 11.63 42.29 -25.27
N PHE A 70 11.19 41.25 -24.56
CA PHE A 70 11.85 39.94 -24.62
C PHE A 70 11.68 39.26 -25.98
N THR A 71 10.50 39.36 -26.60
CA THR A 71 10.29 38.82 -27.94
C THR A 71 11.19 39.51 -28.98
N GLN A 72 11.40 40.82 -28.86
CA GLN A 72 12.31 41.54 -29.75
C GLN A 72 13.78 41.09 -29.56
N LEU A 73 14.24 41.00 -28.32
CA LEU A 73 15.61 40.57 -28.02
C LEU A 73 15.85 39.11 -28.43
N ASP A 74 14.86 38.22 -28.29
CA ASP A 74 14.93 36.84 -28.77
C ASP A 74 14.98 36.75 -30.31
N ALA A 75 14.23 37.61 -31.00
CA ALA A 75 14.26 37.69 -32.47
C ALA A 75 15.62 38.21 -33.00
N GLU A 76 16.18 39.25 -32.35
CA GLU A 76 17.52 39.77 -32.66
C GLU A 76 18.59 38.69 -32.42
N LEU A 77 18.52 37.98 -31.28
CA LEU A 77 19.46 36.93 -30.93
C LEU A 77 19.45 35.74 -31.91
N LYS A 78 18.29 35.42 -32.51
CA LYS A 78 18.14 34.37 -33.54
C LYS A 78 18.75 34.73 -34.91
N GLN A 79 18.97 36.02 -35.19
CA GLN A 79 19.60 36.47 -36.43
C GLN A 79 21.13 36.58 -36.33
N LEU A 80 21.67 36.47 -35.11
CA LEU A 80 23.10 36.60 -34.84
C LEU A 80 23.77 35.23 -34.77
N SER A 81 25.01 35.16 -35.26
CA SER A 81 25.81 33.93 -35.20
C SER A 81 26.23 33.62 -33.76
N GLN A 82 26.01 32.38 -33.32
CA GLN A 82 26.29 31.95 -31.95
C GLN A 82 27.80 32.08 -31.66
N GLY A 83 28.16 32.89 -30.65
CA GLY A 83 29.55 33.18 -30.29
C GLY A 83 30.14 34.47 -30.87
N SER A 84 29.37 35.24 -31.66
CA SER A 84 29.75 36.61 -32.06
C SER A 84 29.67 37.58 -30.88
N GLU A 85 30.41 38.68 -30.94
CA GLU A 85 30.41 39.72 -29.91
C GLU A 85 29.02 40.36 -29.75
N GLU A 86 28.29 40.51 -30.87
CA GLU A 86 26.92 40.99 -30.92
C GLU A 86 25.94 40.00 -30.27
N TYR A 87 26.18 38.69 -30.40
CA TYR A 87 25.37 37.65 -29.78
C TYR A 87 25.49 37.68 -28.25
N GLU A 88 26.72 37.77 -27.72
CA GLU A 88 26.94 37.86 -26.27
C GLU A 88 26.43 39.19 -25.69
N THR A 89 26.53 40.28 -26.46
CA THR A 89 25.93 41.57 -26.08
C THR A 89 24.41 41.49 -25.95
N THR A 90 23.73 40.92 -26.95
CA THR A 90 22.26 40.76 -26.95
C THR A 90 21.81 39.82 -25.82
N ARG A 91 22.55 38.72 -25.59
CA ARG A 91 22.32 37.80 -24.47
C ARG A 91 22.46 38.51 -23.11
N GLY A 92 23.45 39.40 -22.97
CA GLY A 92 23.64 40.22 -21.78
C GLY A 92 22.45 41.17 -21.50
N GLN A 93 21.89 41.78 -22.55
CA GLN A 93 20.70 42.65 -22.43
C GLN A 93 19.46 41.90 -21.94
N ILE A 94 19.25 40.65 -22.39
CA ILE A 94 18.15 39.79 -21.92
C ILE A 94 18.26 39.54 -20.41
N LEU A 95 19.46 39.19 -19.93
CA LEU A 95 19.71 38.98 -18.51
C LEU A 95 19.47 40.27 -17.71
N GLN A 96 19.93 41.42 -18.23
CA GLN A 96 19.75 42.72 -17.57
C GLN A 96 18.27 43.09 -17.42
N GLU A 97 17.45 42.93 -18.47
CA GLU A 97 16.01 43.17 -18.42
C GLU A 97 15.31 42.21 -17.43
N TYR A 98 15.72 40.94 -17.39
CA TYR A 98 15.20 39.96 -16.42
C TYR A 98 15.44 40.41 -14.97
N TRP A 99 16.66 40.85 -14.65
CA TRP A 99 16.99 41.33 -13.30
C TRP A 99 16.27 42.62 -12.93
N LYS A 100 16.05 43.52 -13.89
CA LYS A 100 15.30 44.76 -13.68
C LYS A 100 13.84 44.51 -13.29
N ILE A 101 13.22 43.50 -13.90
CA ILE A 101 11.85 43.08 -13.57
C ILE A 101 11.80 42.40 -12.20
N LYS A 102 12.74 41.49 -11.91
CA LYS A 102 12.82 40.82 -10.60
C LYS A 102 12.97 41.80 -9.43
N LYS A 103 13.67 42.92 -9.63
CA LYS A 103 13.83 43.99 -8.61
C LYS A 103 12.61 44.90 -8.43
N THR A 104 11.73 45.00 -9.43
CA THR A 104 10.56 45.91 -9.41
C THR A 104 9.23 45.19 -9.12
N ALA A 105 9.26 43.89 -8.83
CA ALA A 105 8.12 43.13 -8.34
C ALA A 105 8.05 43.25 -6.81
N VAL A 106 7.00 43.88 -6.29
CA VAL A 106 6.75 43.98 -4.84
C VAL A 106 6.24 42.62 -4.33
N PRO A 107 6.79 42.03 -3.26
CA PRO A 107 6.25 40.81 -2.66
C PRO A 107 4.95 41.11 -1.91
N LEU A 108 3.85 40.52 -2.37
CA LEU A 108 2.53 40.58 -1.75
C LEU A 108 2.48 39.66 -0.51
N THR A 109 3.32 39.90 0.49
CA THR A 109 3.36 39.15 1.75
C THR A 109 4.14 39.93 2.82
N SER A 110 3.54 40.95 3.44
CA SER A 110 4.19 41.60 4.59
C SER A 110 3.25 42.26 5.60
N GLN A 111 2.04 41.75 5.81
CA GLN A 111 1.17 42.24 6.92
C GLN A 111 0.49 41.20 7.82
N VAL A 112 0.66 39.88 7.63
CA VAL A 112 -0.07 38.88 8.48
C VAL A 112 0.83 38.06 9.42
N ALA A 113 2.15 38.10 9.30
CA ALA A 113 3.03 37.31 10.15
C ALA A 113 3.43 38.04 11.45
N ARG A 114 2.52 38.12 12.42
CA ARG A 114 2.89 38.28 13.85
C ARG A 114 1.75 37.82 14.76
N ARG A 115 2.04 36.74 15.49
CA ARG A 115 1.32 36.10 16.62
C ARG A 115 0.42 34.92 16.26
N THR A 116 0.98 33.72 16.31
CA THR A 116 0.28 32.54 16.84
C THR A 116 1.30 31.61 17.51
N PRO A 117 1.03 31.09 18.73
CA PRO A 117 1.88 30.09 19.38
C PRO A 117 1.77 28.74 18.66
N GLU A 118 2.77 27.88 18.83
CA GLU A 118 2.80 26.49 18.38
C GLU A 118 1.59 25.71 18.93
N THR A 119 0.53 25.59 18.13
CA THR A 119 -0.52 24.61 18.35
C THR A 119 -0.05 23.29 17.75
N LYS A 120 0.14 22.28 18.61
CA LYS A 120 0.10 20.87 18.18
C LYS A 120 -1.19 20.69 17.38
N VAL A 121 -1.07 20.28 16.12
CA VAL A 121 -2.23 19.85 15.34
C VAL A 121 -2.65 18.50 15.94
N GLU A 122 -3.59 18.53 16.87
CA GLU A 122 -4.38 17.35 17.20
C GLU A 122 -5.07 16.92 15.91
N MET A 123 -4.94 15.65 15.52
CA MET A 123 -5.83 15.09 14.50
C MET A 123 -7.25 15.21 15.04
N GLU A 124 -8.07 16.05 14.43
CA GLU A 124 -9.52 16.02 14.65
C GLU A 124 -9.99 14.57 14.47
N GLU A 125 -10.74 14.05 15.44
CA GLU A 125 -11.31 12.71 15.37
C GLU A 125 -12.21 12.62 14.14
N THR A 126 -11.79 11.87 13.12
CA THR A 126 -12.47 11.81 11.82
C THR A 126 -13.88 11.20 11.92
N PHE A 127 -14.13 10.39 12.95
CA PHE A 127 -15.47 9.90 13.35
C PHE A 127 -15.44 9.33 14.79
N VAL A 128 -16.62 9.22 15.40
CA VAL A 128 -16.84 8.58 16.71
C VAL A 128 -17.98 7.55 16.58
N VAL A 129 -17.85 6.38 17.21
CA VAL A 129 -18.93 5.40 17.27
C VAL A 129 -19.74 5.62 18.54
N GLU A 130 -21.00 6.03 18.40
CA GLU A 130 -21.93 6.17 19.52
C GLU A 130 -22.63 4.84 19.79
N SER A 131 -22.09 4.05 20.72
CA SER A 131 -22.66 2.76 21.11
C SER A 131 -22.41 2.47 22.60
N PRO A 132 -23.36 1.84 23.32
CA PRO A 132 -23.12 1.39 24.69
C PRO A 132 -21.99 0.34 24.80
N ASP A 133 -21.62 -0.29 23.69
CA ASP A 133 -20.58 -1.31 23.63
C ASP A 133 -19.18 -0.74 23.37
N VAL A 134 -19.01 0.58 23.25
CA VAL A 134 -17.70 1.22 23.09
C VAL A 134 -17.51 2.37 24.05
N THR A 135 -16.32 2.51 24.62
CA THR A 135 -15.95 3.63 25.49
C THR A 135 -14.59 4.17 25.07
N TYR A 136 -14.56 5.46 24.75
CA TYR A 136 -13.35 6.19 24.42
C TYR A 136 -12.78 6.86 25.67
N GLY A 137 -11.89 6.16 26.38
CA GLY A 137 -11.16 6.71 27.51
C GLY A 137 -9.97 7.58 27.08
N PRO A 138 -9.28 8.25 28.02
CA PRO A 138 -8.09 9.04 27.70
C PRO A 138 -6.92 8.16 27.18
N ASP A 139 -6.74 6.98 27.76
CA ASP A 139 -5.61 6.09 27.42
C ASP A 139 -5.98 4.93 26.50
N VAL A 140 -7.23 4.46 26.55
CA VAL A 140 -7.67 3.26 25.85
C VAL A 140 -9.05 3.43 25.21
N ILE A 141 -9.23 2.83 24.04
CA ILE A 141 -10.55 2.52 23.47
C ILE A 141 -10.91 1.12 23.95
N GLN A 142 -12.01 0.97 24.69
CA GLN A 142 -12.53 -0.33 25.09
C GLN A 142 -13.80 -0.63 24.30
N ALA A 143 -13.87 -1.81 23.67
CA ALA A 143 -15.03 -2.22 22.88
C ALA A 143 -15.47 -3.64 23.25
N HIS A 144 -16.76 -3.82 23.48
CA HIS A 144 -17.40 -5.12 23.59
C HIS A 144 -17.89 -5.54 22.20
N TYR A 145 -17.55 -6.77 21.80
CA TYR A 145 -17.84 -7.26 20.46
C TYR A 145 -18.27 -8.72 20.50
N THR A 146 -19.39 -9.04 19.84
CA THR A 146 -19.84 -10.44 19.72
C THR A 146 -19.29 -11.04 18.43
N TYR A 147 -18.28 -11.89 18.56
CA TYR A 147 -17.71 -12.64 17.44
C TYR A 147 -18.60 -13.84 17.13
N GLN A 148 -19.18 -13.84 15.93
CA GLN A 148 -20.03 -14.93 15.45
C GLN A 148 -19.27 -15.76 14.41
N THR A 149 -19.32 -17.08 14.57
CA THR A 149 -18.69 -18.03 13.66
C THR A 149 -19.50 -19.32 13.62
N THR A 150 -19.08 -20.28 12.81
CA THR A 150 -19.78 -21.55 12.62
C THR A 150 -18.82 -22.71 12.77
N ARG A 151 -19.18 -23.67 13.63
CA ARG A 151 -18.48 -24.95 13.75
C ARG A 151 -19.21 -26.00 12.93
N VAL A 152 -18.46 -26.74 12.12
CA VAL A 152 -18.99 -27.81 11.28
C VAL A 152 -18.43 -29.15 11.76
N SER A 153 -19.28 -30.18 11.78
CA SER A 153 -18.89 -31.57 12.08
C SER A 153 -19.56 -32.52 11.09
N GLN A 154 -18.96 -33.68 10.86
CA GLN A 154 -19.50 -34.70 9.96
C GLN A 154 -20.08 -35.86 10.79
N ASP A 155 -21.35 -36.21 10.55
CA ASP A 155 -22.02 -37.33 11.19
C ASP A 155 -22.84 -38.11 10.16
N GLY A 156 -22.54 -39.40 9.99
CA GLY A 156 -23.26 -40.29 9.06
C GLY A 156 -23.31 -39.80 7.61
N GLY A 157 -22.29 -39.07 7.13
CA GLY A 157 -22.27 -38.48 5.78
C GLY A 157 -23.00 -37.14 5.63
N SER A 158 -23.62 -36.63 6.70
CA SER A 158 -24.24 -35.31 6.75
C SER A 158 -23.35 -34.28 7.48
N LEU A 159 -23.43 -33.01 7.07
CA LEU A 159 -22.77 -31.91 7.78
C LEU A 159 -23.71 -31.36 8.86
N LYS A 160 -23.28 -31.40 10.12
CA LYS A 160 -23.93 -30.71 11.23
C LYS A 160 -23.26 -29.36 11.45
N VAL A 161 -24.06 -28.29 11.39
CA VAL A 161 -23.61 -26.90 11.39
C VAL A 161 -24.09 -26.21 12.66
N HIS A 162 -23.16 -25.70 13.46
CA HIS A 162 -23.41 -25.09 14.77
C HIS A 162 -22.97 -23.63 14.76
N PRO A 163 -23.91 -22.67 14.69
CA PRO A 163 -23.60 -21.27 14.92
C PRO A 163 -23.09 -21.06 16.35
N ILE A 164 -21.99 -20.35 16.50
CA ILE A 164 -21.33 -20.05 17.77
C ILE A 164 -21.18 -18.53 17.88
N SER A 165 -21.49 -18.00 19.07
CA SER A 165 -21.21 -16.61 19.43
C SER A 165 -20.27 -16.59 20.62
N THR A 166 -19.26 -15.74 20.58
CA THR A 166 -18.32 -15.52 21.68
C THR A 166 -18.18 -14.03 21.90
N ARG A 167 -18.40 -13.57 23.12
CA ARG A 167 -18.24 -12.16 23.47
C ARG A 167 -16.78 -11.88 23.81
N PHE A 168 -16.23 -10.88 23.13
CA PHE A 168 -14.90 -10.35 23.31
C PHE A 168 -14.98 -8.98 23.97
N THR A 169 -13.95 -8.65 24.75
CA THR A 169 -13.66 -7.26 25.12
C THR A 169 -12.30 -6.90 24.55
N PHE A 170 -12.28 -5.97 23.60
CA PHE A 170 -11.06 -5.39 23.02
C PHE A 170 -10.64 -4.15 23.80
N ARG A 171 -9.32 -3.95 23.91
CA ARG A 171 -8.68 -2.72 24.39
C ARG A 171 -7.61 -2.31 23.41
N THR A 172 -7.69 -1.07 22.93
CA THR A 172 -6.69 -0.47 22.07
C THR A 172 -6.08 0.74 22.77
N GLU A 173 -4.77 0.72 23.02
CA GLU A 173 -4.07 1.89 23.56
C GLU A 173 -4.09 3.05 22.55
N ARG A 174 -4.46 4.25 23.01
CA ARG A 174 -4.60 5.45 22.16
C ARG A 174 -3.28 6.16 21.91
N LYS A 175 -2.33 6.05 22.84
CA LYS A 175 -1.01 6.69 22.71
C LYS A 175 -0.21 6.00 21.60
N VAL A 176 -0.05 6.71 20.48
CA VAL A 176 0.79 6.27 19.36
C VAL A 176 2.27 6.46 19.74
N PRO A 177 3.12 5.42 19.67
CA PRO A 177 4.53 5.53 20.04
C PRO A 177 5.35 6.20 18.93
N ARG A 178 6.51 6.76 19.31
CA ARG A 178 7.56 7.06 18.33
C ARG A 178 8.13 5.74 17.84
N LEU A 179 7.92 5.44 16.56
CA LEU A 179 8.32 4.18 15.95
C LEU A 179 9.68 4.30 15.24
N GLY A 180 10.61 3.44 15.63
CA GLY A 180 11.83 3.18 14.87
C GLY A 180 11.69 1.93 14.00
N VAL A 181 12.16 1.99 12.76
CA VAL A 181 12.19 0.86 11.84
C VAL A 181 13.63 0.62 11.40
N MET A 182 14.15 -0.58 11.69
CA MET A 182 15.47 -0.99 11.23
C MET A 182 15.37 -1.96 10.06
N LEU A 183 15.90 -1.55 8.91
CA LEU A 183 15.82 -2.34 7.67
C LEU A 183 17.10 -3.15 7.46
N VAL A 184 16.97 -4.47 7.32
CA VAL A 184 18.07 -5.29 6.79
C VAL A 184 18.01 -5.17 5.26
N GLY A 185 19.10 -4.70 4.64
CA GLY A 185 19.11 -4.27 3.23
C GLY A 185 18.65 -2.82 3.04
N TRP A 186 18.97 -1.92 4.00
CA TRP A 186 18.52 -0.53 3.97
C TRP A 186 18.99 0.25 2.73
N GLY A 187 20.19 -0.04 2.24
CA GLY A 187 20.73 0.51 0.99
C GLY A 187 20.19 -0.16 -0.28
N GLY A 188 19.29 -1.14 -0.18
CA GLY A 188 18.63 -1.77 -1.32
C GLY A 188 17.68 -0.83 -2.06
N ASN A 189 17.10 -1.29 -3.15
CA ASN A 189 16.10 -0.52 -3.91
C ASN A 189 14.91 -0.13 -3.02
N ASN A 190 14.32 -1.09 -2.31
CA ASN A 190 13.20 -0.86 -1.40
C ASN A 190 13.59 0.04 -0.23
N GLY A 191 14.71 -0.25 0.45
CA GLY A 191 15.14 0.48 1.65
C GLY A 191 15.44 1.96 1.36
N SER A 192 16.12 2.25 0.25
CA SER A 192 16.35 3.63 -0.18
C SER A 192 15.05 4.32 -0.63
N THR A 193 14.17 3.62 -1.34
CA THR A 193 12.90 4.18 -1.84
C THR A 193 11.93 4.50 -0.71
N VAL A 194 11.73 3.61 0.27
CA VAL A 194 10.82 3.87 1.40
C VAL A 194 11.31 5.02 2.27
N THR A 195 12.63 5.12 2.48
CA THR A 195 13.24 6.24 3.23
C THR A 195 13.06 7.56 2.47
N ALA A 196 13.32 7.56 1.16
CA ALA A 196 13.09 8.70 0.28
C ALA A 196 11.62 9.15 0.27
N ALA A 197 10.69 8.20 0.18
CA ALA A 197 9.26 8.48 0.17
C ALA A 197 8.79 9.15 1.46
N VAL A 198 9.26 8.68 2.62
CA VAL A 198 8.94 9.30 3.91
C VAL A 198 9.54 10.70 4.04
N LEU A 199 10.81 10.89 3.64
CA LEU A 199 11.41 12.22 3.63
C LEU A 199 10.69 13.20 2.69
N ALA A 200 10.32 12.74 1.49
CA ALA A 200 9.63 13.57 0.50
C ALA A 200 8.25 14.04 1.00
N ASN A 201 7.48 13.16 1.64
CA ASN A 201 6.17 13.49 2.22
C ASN A 201 6.33 14.45 3.41
N LYS A 202 7.25 14.13 4.34
CA LYS A 202 7.55 14.98 5.50
C LYS A 202 7.97 16.40 5.13
N LEU A 203 8.77 16.53 4.08
CA LEU A 203 9.24 17.82 3.54
C LEU A 203 8.23 18.47 2.58
N LYS A 204 7.08 17.82 2.32
CA LYS A 204 6.03 18.25 1.38
C LYS A 204 6.58 18.60 0.00
N LEU A 205 7.50 17.76 -0.49
CA LEU A 205 8.19 18.00 -1.75
C LEU A 205 7.24 17.86 -2.94
N SER A 206 7.58 18.62 -3.98
CA SER A 206 6.96 18.49 -5.28
C SER A 206 8.04 18.67 -6.35
N TRP A 207 7.88 18.00 -7.49
CA TRP A 207 8.88 18.02 -8.56
C TRP A 207 8.21 18.05 -9.92
N MET A 208 8.91 18.61 -10.89
CA MET A 208 8.45 18.61 -12.28
C MET A 208 8.82 17.30 -12.94
N THR A 209 7.86 16.71 -13.64
CA THR A 209 8.06 15.60 -14.57
C THR A 209 7.71 16.06 -15.98
N LYS A 210 7.97 15.22 -16.98
CA LYS A 210 7.54 15.47 -18.37
C LYS A 210 6.03 15.63 -18.52
N THR A 211 5.23 15.17 -17.54
CA THR A 211 3.77 15.23 -17.55
C THR A 211 3.21 16.31 -16.61
N GLY A 212 4.07 17.17 -16.07
CA GLY A 212 3.69 18.23 -15.15
C GLY A 212 4.20 18.01 -13.73
N ARG A 213 3.73 18.86 -12.81
CA ARG A 213 4.11 18.83 -11.40
C ARG A 213 3.54 17.58 -10.72
N LYS A 214 4.35 16.92 -9.91
CA LYS A 214 3.97 15.83 -9.00
C LYS A 214 4.23 16.26 -7.56
N GLU A 215 3.48 15.69 -6.64
CA GLU A 215 3.59 15.93 -5.20
C GLU A 215 3.82 14.60 -4.49
N ALA A 216 4.61 14.65 -3.41
CA ALA A 216 4.83 13.49 -2.56
C ALA A 216 3.50 12.97 -1.98
N ASN A 217 3.33 11.65 -1.98
CA ASN A 217 2.15 10.97 -1.45
C ASN A 217 2.53 9.55 -1.00
N TYR A 218 1.56 8.81 -0.47
CA TYR A 218 1.68 7.41 -0.06
C TYR A 218 0.76 6.48 -0.86
N TYR A 219 0.55 6.74 -2.16
CA TYR A 219 -0.26 5.85 -2.99
C TYR A 219 0.31 4.43 -3.01
N GLY A 220 -0.60 3.44 -3.03
CA GLY A 220 -0.27 2.02 -2.90
C GLY A 220 -0.28 1.48 -1.46
N SER A 221 -0.27 2.35 -0.44
CA SER A 221 -0.46 1.94 0.97
C SER A 221 -1.94 1.74 1.27
N LEU A 222 -2.27 0.59 1.86
CA LEU A 222 -3.60 0.29 2.39
C LEU A 222 -3.97 1.28 3.49
N MET A 223 -3.07 1.52 4.43
CA MET A 223 -3.36 2.33 5.61
C MET A 223 -3.51 3.82 5.25
N GLN A 224 -2.71 4.31 4.29
CA GLN A 224 -2.62 5.74 4.00
C GLN A 224 -3.50 6.19 2.82
N ALA A 225 -3.80 5.30 1.86
CA ALA A 225 -4.48 5.68 0.63
C ALA A 225 -5.78 4.90 0.35
N ALA A 226 -6.14 3.90 1.16
CA ALA A 226 -7.43 3.22 1.05
C ALA A 226 -8.48 3.78 2.00
N THR A 227 -9.74 3.44 1.74
CA THR A 227 -10.89 3.81 2.57
C THR A 227 -11.62 2.56 3.07
N VAL A 228 -12.53 2.75 4.02
CA VAL A 228 -13.47 1.74 4.54
C VAL A 228 -14.86 2.32 4.63
N SER A 229 -15.89 1.50 4.44
CA SER A 229 -17.29 1.91 4.55
C SER A 229 -17.73 1.86 6.01
N LEU A 230 -18.18 2.98 6.56
CA LEU A 230 -18.77 2.99 7.90
C LEU A 230 -20.21 2.49 7.90
N GLY A 231 -20.97 2.86 6.88
CA GLY A 231 -22.39 2.57 6.74
C GLY A 231 -23.02 3.56 5.76
N SER A 232 -24.32 3.79 5.87
CA SER A 232 -25.04 4.75 5.04
C SER A 232 -25.44 5.99 5.83
N ASP A 233 -25.43 7.17 5.20
CA ASP A 233 -25.98 8.40 5.77
C ASP A 233 -27.52 8.42 5.74
N ASP A 234 -28.12 9.51 6.24
CA ASP A 234 -29.58 9.71 6.26
C ASP A 234 -30.22 9.63 4.86
N HIS A 235 -29.47 9.94 3.81
CA HIS A 235 -29.91 9.87 2.41
C HIS A 235 -29.68 8.51 1.75
N GLY A 236 -28.99 7.59 2.43
CA GLY A 236 -28.75 6.22 1.98
C GLY A 236 -27.48 6.07 1.15
N GLN A 237 -26.66 7.11 1.14
CA GLN A 237 -25.37 7.09 0.48
C GLN A 237 -24.33 6.48 1.40
N ASN A 238 -23.48 5.63 0.82
CA ASN A 238 -22.43 4.94 1.56
C ASN A 238 -21.34 5.95 1.99
N VAL A 239 -21.07 6.02 3.29
CA VAL A 239 -20.08 6.89 3.90
C VAL A 239 -18.76 6.14 4.04
N HIS A 240 -17.70 6.70 3.45
CA HIS A 240 -16.35 6.15 3.52
C HIS A 240 -15.43 7.06 4.33
N VAL A 241 -14.56 6.44 5.13
CA VAL A 241 -13.46 7.14 5.83
C VAL A 241 -12.11 6.53 5.44
N PRO A 242 -11.00 7.27 5.57
CA PRO A 242 -9.66 6.71 5.38
C PRO A 242 -9.43 5.49 6.29
N PHE A 243 -8.70 4.48 5.81
CA PHE A 243 -8.44 3.25 6.56
C PHE A 243 -7.75 3.54 7.91
N ARG A 244 -6.77 4.45 7.90
CA ARG A 244 -6.08 4.96 9.12
C ARG A 244 -6.98 5.67 10.13
N ALA A 245 -8.21 6.05 9.76
CA ALA A 245 -9.12 6.73 10.70
C ALA A 245 -9.78 5.75 11.69
N LEU A 246 -9.78 4.45 11.41
CA LEU A 246 -10.47 3.45 12.26
C LEU A 246 -9.91 3.39 13.68
N LEU A 247 -8.59 3.57 13.86
CA LEU A 247 -7.91 3.57 15.15
C LEU A 247 -6.73 4.57 15.10
N PRO A 248 -6.25 5.08 16.23
CA PRO A 248 -5.00 5.83 16.28
C PRO A 248 -3.82 4.98 15.78
N MET A 249 -3.12 5.45 14.75
CA MET A 249 -2.02 4.72 14.09
C MET A 249 -0.80 5.62 13.91
N VAL A 250 0.37 4.98 13.78
CA VAL A 250 1.61 5.67 13.41
C VAL A 250 1.45 6.35 12.05
N SER A 251 1.80 7.64 11.99
CA SER A 251 1.99 8.35 10.71
C SER A 251 3.34 7.93 10.11
N PRO A 252 3.41 7.60 8.81
CA PRO A 252 4.69 7.32 8.15
C PRO A 252 5.71 8.46 8.28
N ASP A 253 5.27 9.73 8.36
CA ASP A 253 6.14 10.91 8.50
C ASP A 253 6.93 10.94 9.81
N ASP A 254 6.46 10.18 10.82
CA ASP A 254 7.04 10.11 12.15
C ASP A 254 7.96 8.89 12.34
N ILE A 255 8.04 8.00 11.34
CA ILE A 255 8.91 6.83 11.38
C ILE A 255 10.37 7.26 11.27
N VAL A 256 11.20 6.75 12.18
CA VAL A 256 12.66 6.93 12.14
C VAL A 256 13.29 5.67 11.54
N PHE A 257 13.98 5.81 10.41
CA PHE A 257 14.70 4.71 9.78
C PHE A 257 16.18 4.65 10.18
N ASP A 258 16.67 3.43 10.39
CA ASP A 258 18.07 3.03 10.45
C ASP A 258 18.15 1.63 9.82
N GLY A 259 19.31 0.98 9.81
CA GLY A 259 19.41 -0.39 9.36
C GLY A 259 20.81 -0.80 8.92
N TRP A 260 20.86 -1.96 8.29
CA TRP A 260 22.09 -2.61 7.88
C TRP A 260 22.10 -2.84 6.39
N ASP A 261 23.30 -2.82 5.81
CA ASP A 261 23.50 -3.27 4.43
C ASP A 261 24.93 -3.79 4.28
N ILE A 262 25.10 -4.86 3.51
CA ILE A 262 26.43 -5.38 3.14
C ILE A 262 27.22 -4.39 2.26
N SER A 263 26.54 -3.38 1.69
CA SER A 263 27.12 -2.28 0.92
C SER A 263 27.27 -1.02 1.78
N SER A 264 28.41 -0.35 1.68
CA SER A 264 28.77 0.86 2.43
C SER A 264 28.17 2.16 1.87
N LEU A 265 27.50 2.11 0.73
CA LEU A 265 26.91 3.28 0.08
C LEU A 265 25.92 3.98 1.01
N ASN A 266 26.00 5.31 1.06
CA ASN A 266 24.98 6.10 1.74
C ASN A 266 23.65 6.06 0.97
N LEU A 267 22.56 6.53 1.58
CA LEU A 267 21.25 6.39 0.96
C LEU A 267 21.02 7.26 -0.27
N ALA A 268 21.73 8.39 -0.43
CA ALA A 268 21.66 9.16 -1.67
C ALA A 268 22.30 8.41 -2.85
N GLU A 269 23.47 7.80 -2.61
CA GLU A 269 24.14 6.92 -3.57
C GLU A 269 23.31 5.66 -3.87
N ALA A 270 22.69 5.07 -2.85
CA ALA A 270 21.79 3.93 -3.00
C ALA A 270 20.54 4.29 -3.82
N MET A 271 19.92 5.44 -3.56
CA MET A 271 18.78 5.95 -4.33
C MET A 271 19.15 6.15 -5.81
N LYS A 272 20.32 6.76 -6.07
CA LYS A 272 20.83 6.93 -7.44
C LYS A 272 21.09 5.58 -8.12
N ARG A 273 21.70 4.62 -7.41
CA ARG A 273 21.94 3.25 -7.91
C ARG A 273 20.63 2.51 -8.21
N ALA A 274 19.61 2.70 -7.39
CA ALA A 274 18.32 2.02 -7.53
C ALA A 274 17.55 2.44 -8.78
N GLN A 275 17.75 3.69 -9.25
CA GLN A 275 17.12 4.25 -10.44
C GLN A 275 15.58 4.18 -10.43
N VAL A 276 14.98 4.32 -9.23
CA VAL A 276 13.52 4.24 -9.03
C VAL A 276 12.84 5.60 -9.18
N LEU A 277 13.41 6.63 -8.56
CA LEU A 277 12.77 7.95 -8.45
C LEU A 277 13.15 8.87 -9.60
N ASP A 278 12.28 9.82 -9.94
CA ASP A 278 12.59 10.90 -10.88
C ASP A 278 13.82 11.69 -10.43
N TRP A 279 14.68 12.07 -11.39
CA TRP A 279 15.94 12.78 -11.11
C TRP A 279 15.73 14.08 -10.30
N ALA A 280 14.74 14.89 -10.65
CA ALA A 280 14.46 16.15 -9.95
C ALA A 280 14.04 15.94 -8.48
N LEU A 281 13.46 14.78 -8.15
CA LEU A 281 13.19 14.41 -6.76
C LEU A 281 14.47 13.93 -6.06
N GLN A 282 15.30 13.13 -6.76
CA GLN A 282 16.60 12.70 -6.23
C GLN A 282 17.49 13.89 -5.84
N GLU A 283 17.55 14.94 -6.66
CA GLU A 283 18.33 16.15 -6.36
C GLU A 283 17.85 16.86 -5.09
N GLN A 284 16.52 16.97 -4.91
CA GLN A 284 15.94 17.59 -3.72
C GLN A 284 16.20 16.75 -2.45
N LEU A 285 16.21 15.42 -2.57
CA LEU A 285 16.42 14.50 -1.45
C LEU A 285 17.88 14.27 -1.11
N TRP A 286 18.82 14.50 -2.04
CA TRP A 286 20.25 14.26 -1.85
C TRP A 286 20.81 14.78 -0.52
N PRO A 287 20.65 16.06 -0.14
CA PRO A 287 21.23 16.58 1.11
C PRO A 287 20.66 15.92 2.37
N HIS A 288 19.47 15.32 2.30
CA HIS A 288 18.82 14.63 3.41
C HIS A 288 19.22 13.15 3.48
N MET A 289 19.51 12.52 2.34
CA MET A 289 19.80 11.08 2.27
C MET A 289 21.30 10.77 2.35
N GLU A 290 22.19 11.69 1.98
CA GLU A 290 23.64 11.47 1.97
C GLU A 290 24.23 11.22 3.37
N GLN A 291 23.57 11.76 4.40
CA GLN A 291 23.96 11.59 5.80
C GLN A 291 23.51 10.23 6.38
N LEU A 292 22.61 9.53 5.71
CA LEU A 292 22.06 8.26 6.16
C LEU A 292 22.92 7.12 5.61
N ARG A 293 23.68 6.46 6.49
CA ARG A 293 24.60 5.37 6.14
C ARG A 293 24.18 4.05 6.79
N PRO A 294 24.05 2.96 6.02
CA PRO A 294 23.79 1.64 6.59
C PRO A 294 24.92 1.19 7.51
N ARG A 295 24.53 0.52 8.61
CA ARG A 295 25.45 -0.20 9.48
C ARG A 295 26.02 -1.44 8.77
N PRO A 296 27.21 -1.92 9.18
CA PRO A 296 27.76 -3.16 8.65
C PRO A 296 26.79 -4.33 8.86
N SER A 297 26.59 -5.18 7.86
CA SER A 297 25.66 -6.32 7.93
C SER A 297 26.36 -7.67 7.99
N VAL A 298 25.64 -8.71 8.35
CA VAL A 298 26.11 -10.10 8.22
C VAL A 298 26.06 -10.52 6.75
N TYR A 299 27.16 -11.08 6.24
CA TYR A 299 27.24 -11.66 4.91
C TYR A 299 27.78 -13.10 5.01
N ILE A 300 27.02 -14.02 4.42
CA ILE A 300 27.42 -15.43 4.29
C ILE A 300 27.24 -15.81 2.83
N PRO A 301 28.32 -15.94 2.04
CA PRO A 301 28.24 -16.14 0.59
C PRO A 301 27.36 -17.31 0.16
N LYS A 302 27.27 -18.38 0.98
CA LYS A 302 26.46 -19.57 0.68
C LYS A 302 24.97 -19.28 0.47
N PHE A 303 24.41 -18.29 1.17
CA PHE A 303 22.97 -18.07 1.23
C PHE A 303 22.42 -17.18 0.11
N ILE A 304 23.24 -16.32 -0.49
CA ILE A 304 22.82 -15.43 -1.60
C ILE A 304 23.61 -15.75 -2.87
N ALA A 305 23.25 -15.12 -3.99
CA ALA A 305 23.95 -15.37 -5.25
C ALA A 305 25.41 -14.90 -5.18
N ALA A 306 26.34 -15.68 -5.75
CA ALA A 306 27.77 -15.33 -5.80
C ALA A 306 28.02 -13.98 -6.50
N ASN A 307 27.11 -13.55 -7.37
CA ASN A 307 27.18 -12.26 -8.06
C ASN A 307 26.96 -11.04 -7.14
N GLN A 308 26.74 -11.24 -5.84
CA GLN A 308 26.66 -10.20 -4.81
C GLN A 308 28.00 -9.92 -4.12
N GLU A 309 29.04 -10.73 -4.34
CA GLU A 309 30.34 -10.62 -3.65
C GLU A 309 30.97 -9.22 -3.76
N SER A 310 30.97 -8.63 -4.97
CA SER A 310 31.55 -7.31 -5.18
C SER A 310 30.79 -6.15 -4.53
N ARG A 311 29.58 -6.40 -4.00
CA ARG A 311 28.77 -5.41 -3.26
C ARG A 311 29.04 -5.46 -1.76
N ALA A 312 29.69 -6.52 -1.27
CA ALA A 312 29.85 -6.81 0.14
C ALA A 312 31.14 -6.17 0.71
N ASP A 313 31.09 -4.88 1.05
CA ASP A 313 32.20 -4.09 1.60
C ASP A 313 31.95 -3.54 3.02
N ASN A 314 30.78 -3.79 3.60
CA ASN A 314 30.33 -3.27 4.89
C ASN A 314 29.84 -4.39 5.81
N LEU A 315 30.77 -5.12 6.44
CA LEU A 315 30.48 -6.43 7.04
C LEU A 315 30.74 -6.50 8.55
N ILE A 316 29.87 -7.22 9.27
CA ILE A 316 30.13 -7.65 10.65
C ILE A 316 31.02 -8.90 10.61
N SER A 317 32.22 -8.79 11.16
CA SER A 317 33.17 -9.90 11.28
C SER A 317 32.93 -10.75 12.54
N GLY A 318 33.50 -11.95 12.60
CA GLY A 318 33.45 -12.84 13.76
C GLY A 318 32.51 -14.04 13.61
N SER A 319 32.38 -14.82 14.68
CA SER A 319 31.49 -15.97 14.77
C SER A 319 30.00 -15.56 14.77
N ARG A 320 29.09 -16.51 14.58
CA ARG A 320 27.63 -16.27 14.65
C ARG A 320 27.21 -15.65 15.97
N ALA A 321 27.78 -16.08 17.09
CA ALA A 321 27.53 -15.49 18.39
C ALA A 321 27.98 -14.02 18.47
N GLN A 322 29.15 -13.68 17.92
CA GLN A 322 29.65 -12.31 17.88
C GLN A 322 28.79 -11.42 16.96
N GLN A 323 28.38 -11.96 15.81
CA GLN A 323 27.49 -11.29 14.88
C GLN A 323 26.11 -11.04 15.49
N LEU A 324 25.53 -12.05 16.17
CA LEU A 324 24.28 -11.91 16.91
C LEU A 324 24.36 -10.77 17.93
N GLU A 325 25.39 -10.76 18.76
CA GLU A 325 25.53 -9.75 19.80
C GLU A 325 25.76 -8.34 19.23
N GLN A 326 26.46 -8.22 18.09
CA GLN A 326 26.60 -6.96 17.39
C GLN A 326 25.25 -6.43 16.86
N ILE A 327 24.42 -7.29 16.25
CA ILE A 327 23.07 -6.89 15.81
C ILE A 327 22.22 -6.43 17.00
N ARG A 328 22.26 -7.16 18.11
CA ARG A 328 21.54 -6.79 19.35
C ARG A 328 22.04 -5.45 19.91
N LYS A 329 23.35 -5.20 19.86
CA LYS A 329 23.95 -3.92 20.26
C LYS A 329 23.47 -2.79 19.35
N ASP A 330 23.43 -3.00 18.04
CA ASP A 330 22.94 -2.00 17.08
C ASP A 330 21.48 -1.61 17.34
N ILE A 331 20.61 -2.59 17.63
CA ILE A 331 19.21 -2.33 18.01
C ILE A 331 19.12 -1.45 19.26
N ARG A 332 19.87 -1.79 20.32
CA ARG A 332 19.89 -1.03 21.57
C ARG A 332 20.45 0.39 21.38
N GLU A 333 21.51 0.53 20.59
CA GLU A 333 22.09 1.83 20.26
C GLU A 333 21.12 2.70 19.46
N PHE A 334 20.47 2.15 18.45
CA PHE A 334 19.48 2.86 17.65
C PHE A 334 18.33 3.35 18.53
N ARG A 335 17.78 2.47 19.38
CA ARG A 335 16.71 2.83 20.33
C ARG A 335 17.12 3.99 21.23
N THR A 336 18.31 3.92 21.81
CA THR A 336 18.85 4.94 22.72
C THR A 336 19.12 6.27 22.02
N LYS A 337 19.77 6.24 20.84
CA LYS A 337 20.16 7.46 20.09
C LYS A 337 18.97 8.20 19.49
N SER A 338 17.96 7.48 19.01
CA SER A 338 16.78 8.08 18.37
C SER A 338 15.67 8.48 19.35
N GLY A 339 15.67 7.88 20.55
CA GLY A 339 14.63 8.08 21.56
C GLY A 339 13.26 7.57 21.11
N VAL A 340 13.24 6.51 20.29
CA VAL A 340 12.02 5.82 19.87
C VAL A 340 11.52 4.89 20.97
N ASP A 341 10.20 4.78 21.11
CA ASP A 341 9.57 3.94 22.13
C ASP A 341 9.60 2.46 21.73
N LYS A 342 9.38 2.20 20.43
CA LYS A 342 9.33 0.85 19.84
C LYS A 342 10.27 0.74 18.65
N VAL A 343 10.81 -0.46 18.43
CA VAL A 343 11.62 -0.81 17.26
C VAL A 343 11.02 -2.03 16.58
N ILE A 344 10.83 -1.94 15.26
CA ILE A 344 10.48 -3.07 14.39
C ILE A 344 11.65 -3.30 13.43
N VAL A 345 12.08 -4.56 13.31
CA VAL A 345 13.10 -4.97 12.36
C VAL A 345 12.41 -5.61 11.15
N LEU A 346 12.81 -5.21 9.94
CA LEU A 346 12.23 -5.77 8.72
C LEU A 346 13.34 -6.15 7.72
N TRP A 347 13.24 -7.37 7.19
CA TRP A 347 14.11 -7.85 6.14
C TRP A 347 13.62 -7.40 4.76
N THR A 348 14.44 -6.61 4.07
CA THR A 348 14.24 -6.21 2.67
C THR A 348 15.52 -6.38 1.84
N ALA A 349 16.44 -7.22 2.32
CA ALA A 349 17.68 -7.54 1.65
C ALA A 349 17.48 -8.60 0.56
N ASN A 350 18.59 -9.08 -0.02
CA ASN A 350 18.57 -10.12 -1.03
C ASN A 350 17.78 -11.36 -0.57
N THR A 351 17.08 -11.98 -1.51
CA THR A 351 16.46 -13.30 -1.31
C THR A 351 17.57 -14.32 -1.03
N GLU A 352 17.49 -14.99 0.11
CA GLU A 352 18.38 -16.11 0.45
C GLU A 352 17.82 -17.42 -0.13
N CYS A 353 18.65 -18.45 -0.25
CA CYS A 353 18.17 -19.80 -0.48
C CYS A 353 17.53 -20.37 0.80
N PHE A 354 16.71 -21.41 0.65
CA PHE A 354 16.15 -22.10 1.82
C PHE A 354 17.24 -22.76 2.67
N CYS A 355 17.02 -22.73 3.98
CA CYS A 355 17.76 -23.52 4.96
C CYS A 355 17.10 -24.87 5.14
N ASP A 356 17.90 -25.92 5.34
CA ASP A 356 17.37 -27.21 5.76
C ASP A 356 16.87 -27.13 7.21
N VAL A 357 15.71 -27.73 7.48
CA VAL A 357 15.20 -27.91 8.85
C VAL A 357 15.74 -29.24 9.37
N VAL A 358 16.64 -29.19 10.34
CA VAL A 358 17.41 -30.34 10.82
C VAL A 358 17.17 -30.54 12.32
N PRO A 359 16.71 -31.74 12.74
CA PRO A 359 16.59 -32.08 14.15
C PRO A 359 17.90 -31.89 14.92
N GLY A 360 17.84 -31.23 16.09
CA GLY A 360 19.03 -30.91 16.89
C GLY A 360 19.81 -29.68 16.44
N LEU A 361 19.39 -28.97 15.38
CA LEU A 361 20.05 -27.76 14.88
C LEU A 361 19.13 -26.53 14.97
N ASN A 362 17.96 -26.58 14.34
CA ASN A 362 17.06 -25.43 14.18
C ASN A 362 15.58 -25.78 14.34
N ASP A 363 15.30 -26.97 14.87
CA ASP A 363 13.98 -27.53 15.15
C ASP A 363 13.37 -27.01 16.47
N THR A 364 14.19 -26.57 17.42
CA THR A 364 13.74 -25.97 18.70
C THR A 364 14.49 -24.68 19.01
N ALA A 365 13.90 -23.85 19.87
CA ALA A 365 14.50 -22.59 20.31
C ALA A 365 15.86 -22.81 20.97
N GLU A 366 15.97 -23.85 21.81
CA GLU A 366 17.22 -24.21 22.49
C GLU A 366 18.28 -24.65 21.49
N ASN A 367 17.95 -25.55 20.57
CA ASN A 367 18.89 -26.04 19.57
C ASN A 367 19.40 -24.91 18.66
N LEU A 368 18.51 -24.00 18.25
CA LEU A 368 18.87 -22.85 17.43
C LEU A 368 19.85 -21.90 18.14
N LEU A 369 19.64 -21.63 19.44
CA LEU A 369 20.57 -20.81 20.23
C LEU A 369 21.92 -21.52 20.42
N GLN A 370 21.92 -22.82 20.72
CA GLN A 370 23.15 -23.62 20.82
C GLN A 370 23.90 -23.68 19.49
N ALA A 371 23.18 -23.73 18.36
CA ALA A 371 23.78 -23.71 17.03
C ALA A 371 24.53 -22.39 16.78
N ILE A 372 23.96 -21.25 17.20
CA ILE A 372 24.61 -19.95 17.11
C ILE A 372 25.87 -19.89 18.02
N GLU A 373 25.77 -20.40 19.25
CA GLU A 373 26.89 -20.43 20.20
C GLU A 373 28.06 -21.29 19.71
N ARG A 374 27.76 -22.42 19.07
CA ARG A 374 28.74 -23.37 18.52
C ARG A 374 29.22 -23.00 17.12
N ASP A 375 28.83 -21.84 16.60
CA ASP A 375 29.17 -21.36 15.26
C ASP A 375 28.76 -22.32 14.13
N LEU A 376 27.62 -23.01 14.31
CA LEU A 376 27.02 -23.89 13.31
C LEU A 376 26.26 -23.08 12.24
N GLU A 377 25.75 -23.79 11.22
CA GLU A 377 25.08 -23.16 10.10
C GLU A 377 23.73 -22.54 10.48
N VAL A 378 23.68 -21.20 10.46
CA VAL A 378 22.48 -20.37 10.64
C VAL A 378 22.51 -19.27 9.60
N SER A 379 21.41 -19.04 8.89
CA SER A 379 21.34 -17.99 7.88
C SER A 379 21.42 -16.61 8.49
N PRO A 380 21.86 -15.59 7.73
CA PRO A 380 21.82 -14.21 8.18
C PRO A 380 20.40 -13.78 8.58
N SER A 381 19.38 -14.09 7.78
CA SER A 381 17.99 -13.74 8.10
C SER A 381 17.51 -14.34 9.42
N THR A 382 17.81 -15.61 9.70
CA THR A 382 17.47 -16.24 10.99
C THR A 382 18.26 -15.60 12.13
N LEU A 383 19.53 -15.22 11.92
CA LEU A 383 20.32 -14.53 12.93
C LEU A 383 19.74 -13.15 13.31
N PHE A 384 19.27 -12.37 12.33
CA PHE A 384 18.56 -11.11 12.57
C PHE A 384 17.22 -11.33 13.27
N ALA A 385 16.48 -12.38 12.91
CA ALA A 385 15.24 -12.75 13.59
C ALA A 385 15.49 -13.07 15.07
N VAL A 386 16.48 -13.91 15.37
CA VAL A 386 16.86 -14.26 16.75
C VAL A 386 17.32 -13.01 17.52
N ALA A 387 18.16 -12.15 16.93
CA ALA A 387 18.59 -10.91 17.58
C ALA A 387 17.41 -10.01 17.94
N SER A 388 16.47 -9.84 17.01
CA SER A 388 15.28 -9.00 17.20
C SER A 388 14.38 -9.56 18.31
N ILE A 389 14.14 -10.88 18.30
CA ILE A 389 13.34 -11.56 19.33
C ILE A 389 13.99 -11.42 20.72
N LEU A 390 15.31 -11.57 20.82
CA LEU A 390 16.03 -11.41 22.08
C LEU A 390 16.02 -9.98 22.62
N GLU A 391 15.89 -8.98 21.75
CA GLU A 391 15.72 -7.56 22.13
C GLU A 391 14.25 -7.14 22.32
N GLY A 392 13.29 -8.06 22.18
CA GLY A 392 11.87 -7.76 22.30
C GLY A 392 11.30 -6.96 21.13
N CYS A 393 11.99 -6.94 19.99
CA CYS A 393 11.61 -6.23 18.78
C CYS A 393 10.90 -7.17 17.79
N ALA A 394 9.77 -6.73 17.24
CA ALA A 394 9.08 -7.51 16.21
C ALA A 394 9.97 -7.66 14.97
N TYR A 395 9.92 -8.82 14.32
CA TYR A 395 10.70 -9.12 13.13
C TYR A 395 9.83 -9.52 11.94
N LEU A 396 9.95 -8.80 10.83
CA LEU A 396 9.16 -9.01 9.64
C LEU A 396 10.05 -9.46 8.47
N ASN A 397 9.69 -10.56 7.81
CA ASN A 397 10.41 -11.07 6.65
C ASN A 397 9.72 -10.66 5.35
N GLY A 398 10.34 -9.71 4.63
CA GLY A 398 9.86 -9.22 3.34
C GLY A 398 10.33 -10.04 2.13
N ALA A 399 11.08 -11.13 2.35
CA ALA A 399 11.65 -11.98 1.31
C ALA A 399 11.17 -13.44 1.47
N PRO A 400 11.38 -14.33 0.47
CA PRO A 400 10.70 -15.62 0.43
C PRO A 400 11.45 -16.73 1.17
N GLN A 401 12.69 -16.54 1.62
CA GLN A 401 13.41 -17.58 2.34
C GLN A 401 12.71 -17.96 3.64
N ASN A 402 12.87 -19.21 4.06
CA ASN A 402 12.28 -19.79 5.28
C ASN A 402 13.02 -19.35 6.56
N THR A 403 13.13 -18.03 6.76
CA THR A 403 13.77 -17.41 7.93
C THR A 403 13.25 -17.99 9.25
N PHE A 404 11.95 -18.25 9.31
CA PHE A 404 11.22 -18.74 10.47
C PHE A 404 11.26 -20.27 10.56
N VAL A 405 12.47 -20.82 10.70
CA VAL A 405 12.65 -22.22 11.10
C VAL A 405 11.92 -22.51 12.42
N PRO A 406 11.53 -23.77 12.72
CA PRO A 406 10.72 -24.08 13.89
C PRO A 406 11.27 -23.51 15.21
N GLY A 407 12.59 -23.55 15.40
CA GLY A 407 13.23 -22.97 16.58
C GLY A 407 13.09 -21.43 16.69
N ALA A 408 13.02 -20.72 15.57
CA ALA A 408 12.78 -19.27 15.58
C ALA A 408 11.32 -18.94 15.92
N ILE A 409 10.37 -19.73 15.43
CA ILE A 409 8.94 -19.60 15.78
C ILE A 409 8.75 -19.88 17.26
N GLU A 410 9.33 -20.98 17.77
CA GLU A 410 9.27 -21.33 19.19
C GLU A 410 9.88 -20.24 20.06
N LEU A 411 11.05 -19.69 19.69
CA LEU A 411 11.68 -18.60 20.44
C LEU A 411 10.80 -17.35 20.48
N ALA A 412 10.15 -16.98 19.37
CA ALA A 412 9.21 -15.86 19.31
C ALA A 412 7.99 -16.07 20.20
N MET A 413 7.48 -17.31 20.30
CA MET A 413 6.39 -17.68 21.21
C MET A 413 6.82 -17.60 22.67
N GLN A 414 7.98 -18.17 23.02
CA GLN A 414 8.54 -18.12 24.38
C GLN A 414 8.77 -16.67 24.86
N ARG A 415 9.26 -15.80 23.98
CA ARG A 415 9.52 -14.38 24.27
C ARG A 415 8.32 -13.46 24.07
N ARG A 416 7.19 -13.98 23.56
CA ARG A 416 5.97 -13.20 23.23
C ARG A 416 6.27 -12.01 22.30
N VAL A 417 7.13 -12.24 21.31
CA VAL A 417 7.50 -11.24 20.29
C VAL A 417 6.81 -11.58 18.98
N TYR A 418 6.41 -10.54 18.24
CA TYR A 418 5.77 -10.72 16.96
C TYR A 418 6.74 -11.01 15.82
N ILE A 419 6.35 -11.97 15.00
CA ILE A 419 6.96 -12.30 13.73
C ILE A 419 5.90 -12.33 12.62
N GLY A 420 6.31 -11.99 11.41
CA GLY A 420 5.42 -11.95 10.25
C GLY A 420 6.19 -12.01 8.93
N GLY A 421 5.51 -12.43 7.87
CA GLY A 421 6.12 -12.77 6.58
C GLY A 421 5.26 -13.80 5.86
N ASP A 422 5.66 -14.39 4.75
CA ASP A 422 6.92 -14.17 4.02
C ASP A 422 6.65 -13.57 2.62
N ASP A 423 7.65 -12.84 2.10
CA ASP A 423 7.73 -12.20 0.78
C ASP A 423 6.65 -11.14 0.46
N PHE A 424 7.02 -9.92 0.05
CA PHE A 424 6.03 -8.87 -0.21
C PHE A 424 5.05 -9.21 -1.32
N LYS A 425 3.75 -9.03 -1.10
CA LYS A 425 2.70 -9.19 -2.12
C LYS A 425 2.48 -7.88 -2.90
N SER A 426 3.42 -7.50 -3.76
CA SER A 426 3.43 -6.21 -4.49
C SER A 426 2.56 -6.16 -5.76
N GLY A 427 3.01 -6.80 -6.84
CA GLY A 427 2.42 -6.68 -8.18
C GLY A 427 1.70 -7.96 -8.67
N GLN A 428 2.41 -8.79 -9.45
CA GLN A 428 1.85 -9.99 -10.11
C GLN A 428 1.07 -10.89 -9.15
N THR A 429 1.68 -11.30 -8.04
CA THR A 429 1.04 -12.23 -7.10
C THR A 429 -0.20 -11.62 -6.46
N LYS A 430 -0.23 -10.30 -6.23
CA LYS A 430 -1.41 -9.61 -5.70
C LYS A 430 -2.60 -9.73 -6.65
N ILE A 431 -2.37 -9.52 -7.95
CA ILE A 431 -3.40 -9.71 -8.98
C ILE A 431 -3.76 -11.18 -9.16
N LYS A 432 -2.80 -12.11 -9.11
CA LYS A 432 -3.07 -13.55 -9.15
C LYS A 432 -4.06 -13.97 -8.06
N SER A 433 -3.84 -13.54 -6.81
CA SER A 433 -4.76 -13.82 -5.69
C SER A 433 -6.16 -13.24 -5.89
N VAL A 434 -6.32 -12.17 -6.69
CA VAL A 434 -7.64 -11.60 -7.02
C VAL A 434 -8.29 -12.40 -8.14
N LEU A 435 -7.55 -12.67 -9.21
CA LEU A 435 -8.10 -13.32 -10.41
C LEU A 435 -8.51 -14.75 -10.11
N VAL A 436 -7.70 -15.53 -9.42
CA VAL A 436 -8.01 -16.94 -9.15
C VAL A 436 -9.22 -17.08 -8.22
N ASP A 437 -9.32 -16.24 -7.19
CA ASP A 437 -10.48 -16.18 -6.29
C ASP A 437 -11.75 -15.82 -7.05
N PHE A 438 -11.67 -14.83 -7.96
CA PHE A 438 -12.77 -14.46 -8.85
C PHE A 438 -13.17 -15.60 -9.79
N LEU A 439 -12.22 -16.22 -10.50
CA LEU A 439 -12.49 -17.27 -11.49
C LEU A 439 -13.16 -18.48 -10.82
N ILE A 440 -12.58 -18.98 -9.74
CA ILE A 440 -13.11 -20.14 -9.01
C ILE A 440 -14.44 -19.79 -8.33
N GLY A 441 -14.54 -18.61 -7.72
CA GLY A 441 -15.77 -18.12 -7.09
C GLY A 441 -16.93 -17.91 -8.08
N ALA A 442 -16.63 -17.63 -9.34
CA ALA A 442 -17.59 -17.53 -10.43
C ALA A 442 -17.95 -18.90 -11.06
N GLY A 443 -17.38 -20.00 -10.56
CA GLY A 443 -17.62 -21.34 -11.10
C GLY A 443 -16.80 -21.68 -12.36
N LEU A 444 -15.72 -20.95 -12.63
CA LEU A 444 -14.83 -21.20 -13.76
C LEU A 444 -13.65 -22.07 -13.30
N LYS A 445 -13.50 -23.26 -13.89
CA LYS A 445 -12.44 -24.19 -13.52
C LYS A 445 -11.13 -23.74 -14.13
N THR A 446 -10.31 -23.02 -13.38
CA THR A 446 -8.96 -22.64 -13.84
C THR A 446 -8.09 -23.89 -13.93
N VAL A 447 -7.59 -24.19 -15.12
CA VAL A 447 -6.80 -25.41 -15.41
C VAL A 447 -5.34 -25.10 -15.76
N SER A 448 -5.01 -23.86 -16.14
CA SER A 448 -3.64 -23.44 -16.40
C SER A 448 -3.38 -22.00 -15.97
N ILE A 449 -2.23 -21.79 -15.32
CA ILE A 449 -1.71 -20.50 -14.88
C ILE A 449 -0.23 -20.43 -15.26
N VAL A 450 0.13 -19.55 -16.19
CA VAL A 450 1.52 -19.34 -16.61
C VAL A 450 1.94 -17.92 -16.26
N SER A 451 2.88 -17.78 -15.33
CA SER A 451 3.34 -16.49 -14.78
C SER A 451 4.79 -16.20 -15.13
N TYR A 452 5.02 -15.46 -16.21
CA TYR A 452 6.35 -15.00 -16.62
C TYR A 452 6.68 -13.62 -16.00
N ASN A 453 7.94 -13.44 -15.63
CA ASN A 453 8.46 -12.18 -15.10
C ASN A 453 9.86 -11.89 -15.64
N HIS A 454 10.15 -10.62 -15.91
CA HIS A 454 11.53 -10.17 -16.03
C HIS A 454 11.75 -8.79 -15.41
N LEU A 455 12.93 -8.60 -14.83
CA LEU A 455 13.37 -7.39 -14.15
C LEU A 455 14.89 -7.25 -14.23
N GLY A 456 15.39 -6.02 -14.14
CA GLY A 456 16.80 -5.66 -14.34
C GLY A 456 17.49 -5.06 -13.12
N ASN A 457 16.81 -4.95 -11.99
CA ASN A 457 17.36 -4.48 -10.72
C ASN A 457 18.18 -5.57 -10.00
N ASN A 458 18.71 -5.25 -8.82
CA ASN A 458 19.54 -6.19 -8.05
C ASN A 458 18.75 -7.42 -7.56
N ASP A 459 17.44 -7.31 -7.35
CA ASP A 459 16.61 -8.47 -7.01
C ASP A 459 16.61 -9.47 -8.17
N GLY A 460 16.32 -9.02 -9.40
CA GLY A 460 16.42 -9.87 -10.59
C GLY A 460 17.81 -10.48 -10.79
N ARG A 461 18.86 -9.71 -10.50
CA ARG A 461 20.25 -10.19 -10.59
C ARG A 461 20.55 -11.29 -9.56
N ASN A 462 20.05 -11.18 -8.34
CA ASN A 462 20.22 -12.21 -7.32
C ASN A 462 19.39 -13.46 -7.65
N LEU A 463 18.16 -13.28 -8.15
CA LEU A 463 17.25 -14.36 -8.55
C LEU A 463 17.67 -15.06 -9.86
N SER A 464 18.74 -14.63 -10.53
CA SER A 464 19.29 -15.38 -11.67
C SER A 464 19.96 -16.69 -11.24
N ALA A 465 20.27 -16.85 -9.95
CA ALA A 465 20.83 -18.06 -9.39
C ALA A 465 19.70 -19.06 -9.01
N PRO A 466 19.78 -20.34 -9.42
CA PRO A 466 18.69 -21.30 -9.23
C PRO A 466 18.22 -21.50 -7.78
N LYS A 467 19.15 -21.51 -6.80
CA LYS A 467 18.80 -21.73 -5.39
C LYS A 467 17.98 -20.58 -4.80
N GLN A 468 18.30 -19.34 -5.18
CA GLN A 468 17.56 -18.15 -4.77
C GLN A 468 16.24 -18.02 -5.53
N PHE A 469 16.22 -18.42 -6.80
CA PHE A 469 14.99 -18.50 -7.59
C PHE A 469 13.98 -19.49 -6.97
N HIS A 470 14.43 -20.67 -6.55
CA HIS A 470 13.57 -21.70 -5.97
C HIS A 470 12.74 -21.19 -4.78
N SER A 471 13.34 -20.40 -3.89
CA SER A 471 12.61 -19.77 -2.78
C SER A 471 11.47 -18.89 -3.26
N LYS A 472 11.71 -18.09 -4.32
CA LYS A 472 10.69 -17.22 -4.92
C LYS A 472 9.62 -18.02 -5.68
N GLU A 473 10.02 -19.09 -6.36
CA GLU A 473 9.13 -20.01 -7.08
C GLU A 473 8.09 -20.60 -6.13
N VAL A 474 8.51 -21.23 -5.03
CA VAL A 474 7.61 -21.82 -4.02
C VAL A 474 6.58 -20.81 -3.51
N SER A 475 7.03 -19.62 -3.08
CA SER A 475 6.12 -18.58 -2.55
C SER A 475 5.12 -18.03 -3.57
N LYS A 476 5.40 -18.16 -4.88
CA LYS A 476 4.54 -17.69 -5.97
C LYS A 476 3.57 -18.75 -6.48
N SER A 477 3.88 -20.03 -6.25
CA SER A 477 3.05 -21.16 -6.67
C SER A 477 1.93 -21.40 -5.66
N ASN A 478 2.24 -21.50 -4.37
CA ASN A 478 1.29 -21.91 -3.31
C ASN A 478 0.13 -20.93 -3.02
N VAL A 479 0.07 -19.81 -3.75
CA VAL A 479 -0.91 -18.73 -3.51
C VAL A 479 -2.32 -19.08 -4.01
N VAL A 480 -2.49 -20.20 -4.72
CA VAL A 480 -3.76 -20.63 -5.31
C VAL A 480 -4.37 -21.84 -4.60
N ASP A 481 -3.59 -22.53 -3.78
CA ASP A 481 -3.91 -23.85 -3.22
C ASP A 481 -5.21 -23.83 -2.41
N ASP A 482 -5.40 -22.85 -1.53
CA ASP A 482 -6.60 -22.73 -0.69
C ASP A 482 -7.85 -22.42 -1.50
N MET A 483 -7.72 -21.72 -2.64
CA MET A 483 -8.84 -21.40 -3.52
C MET A 483 -9.25 -22.64 -4.32
N VAL A 484 -8.29 -23.41 -4.85
CA VAL A 484 -8.53 -24.68 -5.54
C VAL A 484 -9.22 -25.68 -4.60
N GLN A 485 -8.67 -25.86 -3.39
CA GLN A 485 -9.23 -26.76 -2.37
C GLN A 485 -10.63 -26.35 -1.90
N SER A 486 -11.00 -25.08 -2.03
CA SER A 486 -12.31 -24.58 -1.60
C SER A 486 -13.48 -25.06 -2.48
N ASN A 487 -13.21 -25.58 -3.69
CA ASN A 487 -14.25 -25.92 -4.66
C ASN A 487 -14.11 -27.36 -5.22
N PRO A 488 -14.58 -28.38 -4.47
CA PRO A 488 -14.51 -29.78 -4.88
C PRO A 488 -15.48 -30.13 -6.04
N LEU A 489 -16.32 -29.19 -6.50
CA LEU A 489 -17.15 -29.39 -7.69
C LEU A 489 -16.36 -29.18 -8.98
N LEU A 490 -15.39 -28.25 -8.96
CA LEU A 490 -14.53 -27.96 -10.11
C LEU A 490 -13.30 -28.87 -10.11
N TYR A 491 -12.75 -29.16 -8.93
CA TYR A 491 -11.51 -29.90 -8.76
C TYR A 491 -11.74 -31.21 -8.02
N GLY A 492 -11.37 -32.33 -8.65
CA GLY A 492 -11.34 -33.63 -7.99
C GLY A 492 -10.27 -33.73 -6.89
N PRO A 493 -10.25 -34.83 -6.11
CA PRO A 493 -9.22 -35.03 -5.09
C PRO A 493 -7.80 -35.01 -5.68
N GLY A 494 -6.98 -34.06 -5.25
CA GLY A 494 -5.60 -33.88 -5.73
C GLY A 494 -5.50 -33.29 -7.14
N GLU A 495 -6.60 -32.81 -7.73
CA GLU A 495 -6.58 -32.08 -8.99
C GLU A 495 -6.14 -30.64 -8.75
N GLU A 496 -5.13 -30.20 -9.50
CA GLU A 496 -4.56 -28.86 -9.44
C GLU A 496 -4.40 -28.32 -10.87
N PRO A 497 -4.47 -26.99 -11.08
CA PRO A 497 -4.13 -26.40 -12.37
C PRO A 497 -2.64 -26.58 -12.67
N ASP A 498 -2.30 -26.67 -13.96
CA ASP A 498 -0.92 -26.48 -14.40
C ASP A 498 -0.44 -25.10 -13.94
N HIS A 499 0.63 -25.04 -13.14
CA HIS A 499 1.16 -23.77 -12.63
C HIS A 499 2.65 -23.62 -12.91
N CYS A 500 2.99 -22.66 -13.76
CA CYS A 500 4.37 -22.37 -14.13
C CYS A 500 4.76 -20.95 -13.74
N VAL A 501 5.87 -20.80 -13.02
CA VAL A 501 6.43 -19.50 -12.62
C VAL A 501 7.81 -19.33 -13.25
N VAL A 502 8.03 -18.23 -13.96
CA VAL A 502 9.32 -17.92 -14.57
C VAL A 502 9.77 -16.52 -14.15
N ILE A 503 11.05 -16.39 -13.78
CA ILE A 503 11.71 -15.10 -13.54
C ILE A 503 13.01 -15.07 -14.35
N LYS A 504 13.23 -13.99 -15.11
CA LYS A 504 14.46 -13.75 -15.87
C LYS A 504 15.08 -12.41 -15.52
N TYR A 505 16.40 -12.39 -15.44
CA TYR A 505 17.16 -11.16 -15.30
C TYR A 505 17.35 -10.51 -16.67
N VAL A 506 16.78 -9.32 -16.85
CA VAL A 506 16.88 -8.53 -18.08
C VAL A 506 17.31 -7.12 -17.70
N PRO A 507 18.62 -6.79 -17.74
CA PRO A 507 19.16 -5.54 -17.17
C PRO A 507 18.47 -4.27 -17.66
N TYR A 508 18.04 -4.23 -18.93
CA TYR A 508 17.52 -3.03 -19.58
C TYR A 508 16.28 -2.44 -18.90
N VAL A 509 15.43 -3.27 -18.28
CA VAL A 509 14.18 -2.78 -17.68
C VAL A 509 14.37 -2.22 -16.26
N GLY A 510 15.57 -2.39 -15.66
CA GLY A 510 15.84 -1.89 -14.31
C GLY A 510 14.81 -2.35 -13.28
N ASP A 511 14.29 -1.41 -12.48
CA ASP A 511 13.24 -1.66 -11.47
C ASP A 511 11.83 -1.86 -12.06
N SER A 512 11.64 -1.52 -13.34
CA SER A 512 10.37 -1.62 -14.09
C SER A 512 10.10 -3.05 -14.53
N LYS A 513 9.86 -3.92 -13.54
CA LYS A 513 9.51 -5.33 -13.70
C LYS A 513 8.33 -5.50 -14.65
N ARG A 514 8.43 -6.45 -15.56
CA ARG A 514 7.32 -6.85 -16.45
C ARG A 514 6.80 -8.21 -16.04
N ALA A 515 5.51 -8.28 -15.75
CA ALA A 515 4.77 -9.52 -15.53
C ALA A 515 3.87 -9.81 -16.73
N LEU A 516 3.92 -11.04 -17.22
CA LEU A 516 3.05 -11.55 -18.26
C LEU A 516 2.42 -12.82 -17.72
N ASP A 517 1.10 -12.83 -17.62
CA ASP A 517 0.35 -13.93 -17.05
C ASP A 517 -0.71 -14.41 -18.05
N GLU A 518 -0.85 -15.72 -18.19
CA GLU A 518 -1.94 -16.35 -18.92
C GLU A 518 -2.73 -17.25 -17.94
N TYR A 519 -4.04 -17.08 -17.94
CA TYR A 519 -4.98 -17.92 -17.18
C TYR A 519 -5.91 -18.59 -18.18
N THR A 520 -5.99 -19.91 -18.15
CA THR A 520 -6.96 -20.69 -18.93
C THR A 520 -7.90 -21.42 -17.99
N SER A 521 -9.20 -21.27 -18.24
CA SER A 521 -10.26 -21.95 -17.51
C SER A 521 -11.14 -22.76 -18.45
N GLU A 522 -11.55 -23.94 -18.01
CA GLU A 522 -12.66 -24.68 -18.61
C GLU A 522 -13.99 -24.03 -18.19
N ILE A 523 -14.90 -23.92 -19.15
CA ILE A 523 -16.24 -23.37 -18.97
C ILE A 523 -17.29 -24.36 -19.50
N MET A 524 -18.57 -24.00 -19.37
CA MET A 524 -19.71 -24.83 -19.74
C MET A 524 -19.55 -25.51 -21.12
N LEU A 525 -19.95 -26.79 -21.20
CA LEU A 525 -19.98 -27.61 -22.42
C LEU A 525 -18.61 -27.76 -23.13
N GLY A 526 -17.52 -27.77 -22.36
CA GLY A 526 -16.16 -27.98 -22.88
C GLY A 526 -15.56 -26.74 -23.56
N GLY A 527 -16.18 -25.57 -23.39
CA GLY A 527 -15.58 -24.32 -23.82
C GLY A 527 -14.37 -23.94 -22.99
N THR A 528 -13.59 -22.98 -23.47
CA THR A 528 -12.46 -22.40 -22.74
C THR A 528 -12.58 -20.90 -22.63
N ASN A 529 -12.09 -20.35 -21.51
CA ASN A 529 -11.85 -18.93 -21.32
C ASN A 529 -10.36 -18.70 -21.12
N THR A 530 -9.77 -17.74 -21.84
CA THR A 530 -8.35 -17.39 -21.71
C THR A 530 -8.21 -15.91 -21.42
N ILE A 531 -7.48 -15.58 -20.36
CA ILE A 531 -7.13 -14.21 -19.96
C ILE A 531 -5.62 -14.06 -20.06
N VAL A 532 -5.17 -13.12 -20.92
CA VAL A 532 -3.76 -12.73 -21.02
C VAL A 532 -3.59 -11.35 -20.40
N LEU A 533 -2.70 -11.24 -19.43
CA LEU A 533 -2.43 -10.03 -18.67
C LEU A 533 -0.97 -9.59 -18.90
N HIS A 534 -0.78 -8.31 -19.23
CA HIS A 534 0.52 -7.65 -19.15
C HIS A 534 0.48 -6.60 -18.04
N ASN A 535 1.41 -6.68 -17.10
CA ASN A 535 1.52 -5.74 -15.99
C ASN A 535 2.96 -5.19 -15.90
N THR A 536 3.10 -3.87 -16.09
CA THR A 536 4.35 -3.15 -15.83
C THR A 536 4.33 -2.67 -14.39
N CYS A 537 5.23 -3.21 -13.58
CA CYS A 537 5.34 -2.98 -12.15
C CYS A 537 6.65 -2.24 -11.86
N GLU A 538 6.58 -0.98 -11.41
CA GLU A 538 7.72 -0.34 -10.75
C GLU A 538 7.86 -0.98 -9.35
N ASP A 539 8.71 -1.99 -9.23
CA ASP A 539 8.63 -2.96 -8.14
C ASP A 539 8.87 -2.32 -6.77
N SER A 540 9.84 -1.41 -6.68
CA SER A 540 10.16 -0.68 -5.44
C SER A 540 9.07 0.32 -5.06
N LEU A 541 8.39 0.93 -6.02
CA LEU A 541 7.26 1.84 -5.76
C LEU A 541 6.01 1.07 -5.30
N LEU A 542 5.88 -0.21 -5.66
CA LEU A 542 4.82 -1.08 -5.14
C LEU A 542 5.19 -1.73 -3.79
N ALA A 543 6.48 -2.02 -3.56
CA ALA A 543 6.94 -2.66 -2.33
C ALA A 543 7.11 -1.68 -1.16
N SER A 544 7.52 -0.42 -1.41
CA SER A 544 7.76 0.56 -0.34
C SER A 544 6.51 0.89 0.48
N PRO A 545 5.32 1.08 -0.10
CA PRO A 545 4.08 1.25 0.68
C PRO A 545 3.70 0.01 1.49
N ILE A 546 4.02 -1.19 1.01
CA ILE A 546 3.80 -2.45 1.75
C ILE A 546 4.69 -2.52 2.99
N ILE A 547 5.95 -2.06 2.89
CA ILE A 547 6.84 -1.95 4.06
C ILE A 547 6.22 -1.04 5.12
N LEU A 548 5.65 0.10 4.73
CA LEU A 548 4.96 1.01 5.65
C LEU A 548 3.73 0.35 6.28
N ASP A 549 2.87 -0.29 5.47
CA ASP A 549 1.68 -0.97 5.99
C ASP A 549 2.04 -2.10 6.97
N LEU A 550 3.09 -2.86 6.68
CA LEU A 550 3.58 -3.96 7.53
C LEU A 550 3.99 -3.45 8.90
N VAL A 551 4.81 -2.40 8.97
CA VAL A 551 5.31 -1.86 10.25
C VAL A 551 4.22 -1.13 11.03
N ILE A 552 3.33 -0.39 10.35
CA ILE A 552 2.20 0.31 10.99
C ILE A 552 1.20 -0.69 11.58
N LEU A 553 0.83 -1.71 10.81
CA LEU A 553 -0.11 -2.73 11.28
C LEU A 553 0.49 -3.57 12.42
N THR A 554 1.78 -3.92 12.33
CA THR A 554 2.48 -4.63 13.40
C THR A 554 2.53 -3.81 14.69
N GLU A 555 2.84 -2.51 14.59
CA GLU A 555 2.83 -1.61 15.74
C GLU A 555 1.43 -1.53 16.37
N LEU A 556 0.39 -1.38 15.55
CA LEU A 556 -0.99 -1.33 16.00
C LEU A 556 -1.41 -2.62 16.73
N CYS A 557 -1.02 -3.78 16.21
CA CYS A 557 -1.25 -5.06 16.86
C CYS A 557 -0.58 -5.14 18.25
N GLN A 558 0.56 -4.49 18.46
CA GLN A 558 1.22 -4.41 19.79
C GLN A 558 0.47 -3.54 20.80
N ARG A 559 -0.54 -2.77 20.37
CA ARG A 559 -1.40 -1.94 21.24
C ARG A 559 -2.80 -2.50 21.43
N ILE A 560 -3.15 -3.56 20.71
CA ILE A 560 -4.46 -4.21 20.79
C ILE A 560 -4.33 -5.44 21.70
N THR A 561 -5.12 -5.44 22.76
CA THR A 561 -5.32 -6.60 23.64
C THR A 561 -6.79 -6.97 23.66
N PHE A 562 -7.09 -8.23 23.99
CA PHE A 562 -8.46 -8.70 24.08
C PHE A 562 -8.60 -9.83 25.09
N CYS A 563 -9.80 -10.03 25.60
CA CYS A 563 -10.19 -11.18 26.42
C CYS A 563 -11.59 -11.67 25.99
N THR A 564 -12.02 -12.82 26.50
CA THR A 564 -13.39 -13.33 26.30
C THR A 564 -14.13 -13.39 27.63
N ASP A 565 -15.44 -13.55 27.59
CA ASP A 565 -16.22 -13.75 28.83
C ASP A 565 -15.80 -15.03 29.59
N SER A 566 -15.33 -16.06 28.88
CA SER A 566 -14.86 -17.31 29.47
C SER A 566 -13.44 -17.24 30.02
N ASP A 567 -12.61 -16.32 29.50
CA ASP A 567 -11.26 -16.05 29.98
C ASP A 567 -11.03 -14.53 30.02
N PRO A 568 -11.30 -13.89 31.17
CA PRO A 568 -11.26 -12.44 31.32
C PRO A 568 -9.84 -11.86 31.43
N HIS A 569 -8.79 -12.68 31.23
CA HIS A 569 -7.42 -12.18 31.18
C HIS A 569 -7.11 -11.56 29.80
N PHE A 570 -6.73 -10.29 29.78
CA PHE A 570 -6.31 -9.64 28.55
C PHE A 570 -5.05 -10.29 28.00
N GLN A 571 -5.15 -10.74 26.76
CA GLN A 571 -4.05 -11.31 26.00
C GLN A 571 -3.78 -10.48 24.74
N ASN A 572 -2.62 -10.76 24.17
CA ASN A 572 -2.16 -10.20 22.92
C ASN A 572 -2.53 -11.15 21.76
N PHE A 573 -2.33 -10.70 20.52
CA PHE A 573 -2.32 -11.63 19.39
C PHE A 573 -1.27 -12.74 19.56
N HIS A 574 -1.43 -13.83 18.82
CA HIS A 574 -0.40 -14.87 18.70
C HIS A 574 0.91 -14.28 18.14
N SER A 575 2.07 -14.82 18.54
CA SER A 575 3.40 -14.34 18.09
C SER A 575 3.54 -14.32 16.56
N VAL A 576 2.89 -15.24 15.86
CA VAL A 576 2.77 -15.23 14.40
C VAL A 576 1.58 -14.36 13.99
N LEU A 577 1.85 -13.20 13.40
CA LEU A 577 0.82 -12.21 13.00
C LEU A 577 0.22 -12.51 11.62
N SER A 578 -0.69 -13.47 11.54
CA SER A 578 -1.41 -13.78 10.28
C SER A 578 -2.30 -12.64 9.77
N ILE A 579 -2.62 -11.64 10.59
CA ILE A 579 -3.31 -10.41 10.11
C ILE A 579 -2.52 -9.68 9.01
N LEU A 580 -1.20 -9.91 8.92
CA LEU A 580 -0.33 -9.32 7.90
C LEU A 580 -0.44 -10.00 6.52
N SER A 581 -1.22 -11.09 6.36
CA SER A 581 -1.24 -11.91 5.13
C SER A 581 -1.63 -11.15 3.86
N PHE A 582 -2.39 -10.05 3.96
CA PHE A 582 -2.70 -9.17 2.83
C PHE A 582 -1.43 -8.62 2.14
N LEU A 583 -0.34 -8.49 2.91
CA LEU A 583 0.91 -7.86 2.52
C LEU A 583 2.00 -8.90 2.14
N CYS A 584 1.75 -10.20 2.37
CA CYS A 584 2.70 -11.29 2.20
C CYS A 584 2.23 -12.32 1.15
N LYS A 585 3.14 -12.86 0.33
CA LYS A 585 2.82 -13.86 -0.71
C LYS A 585 2.60 -15.24 -0.11
N ALA A 586 3.47 -15.64 0.82
CA ALA A 586 3.43 -16.92 1.51
C ALA A 586 3.23 -16.64 3.01
N PRO A 587 2.00 -16.32 3.44
CA PRO A 587 1.77 -15.86 4.80
C PRO A 587 2.13 -16.92 5.84
N LEU A 588 2.95 -16.53 6.82
CA LEU A 588 3.19 -17.31 8.02
C LEU A 588 1.93 -17.28 8.88
N VAL A 589 1.47 -18.46 9.31
CA VAL A 589 0.26 -18.63 10.13
C VAL A 589 0.57 -19.39 11.42
N PRO A 590 -0.21 -19.19 12.50
CA PRO A 590 -0.06 -19.97 13.72
C PRO A 590 -0.11 -21.49 13.45
N PRO A 591 0.66 -22.32 14.19
CA PRO A 591 0.64 -23.76 14.02
C PRO A 591 -0.78 -24.35 14.08
N GLY A 592 -1.11 -25.20 13.12
CA GLY A 592 -2.42 -25.86 13.03
C GLY A 592 -3.55 -24.98 12.48
N THR A 593 -3.27 -23.78 11.97
CA THR A 593 -4.27 -22.91 11.33
C THR A 593 -4.13 -22.93 9.80
N PRO A 594 -5.23 -22.78 9.04
CA PRO A 594 -5.18 -22.78 7.59
C PRO A 594 -4.57 -21.47 7.04
N VAL A 595 -3.88 -21.60 5.92
CA VAL A 595 -3.46 -20.45 5.11
C VAL A 595 -4.64 -19.96 4.27
N VAL A 596 -4.83 -18.64 4.20
CA VAL A 596 -5.80 -17.98 3.32
C VAL A 596 -5.03 -17.04 2.41
N ASN A 597 -5.06 -17.26 1.10
CA ASN A 597 -4.41 -16.38 0.12
C ASN A 597 -5.39 -15.42 -0.59
N ALA A 598 -6.69 -15.71 -0.47
CA ALA A 598 -7.84 -14.82 -0.65
C ALA A 598 -7.59 -13.33 -0.45
N LEU A 599 -7.20 -12.52 -1.46
CA LEU A 599 -6.77 -11.12 -1.20
C LEU A 599 -7.88 -10.31 -0.50
N PHE A 600 -9.13 -10.40 -0.97
CA PHE A 600 -10.24 -9.67 -0.35
C PHE A 600 -10.68 -10.26 0.98
N ARG A 601 -10.49 -11.57 1.20
CA ARG A 601 -10.69 -12.20 2.52
C ARG A 601 -9.65 -11.70 3.53
N GLN A 602 -8.39 -11.58 3.11
CA GLN A 602 -7.30 -11.02 3.92
C GLN A 602 -7.56 -9.54 4.23
N ARG A 603 -7.99 -8.73 3.25
CA ARG A 603 -8.38 -7.33 3.48
C ARG A 603 -9.53 -7.23 4.49
N SER A 604 -10.56 -8.05 4.31
CA SER A 604 -11.73 -8.07 5.20
C SER A 604 -11.36 -8.48 6.62
N CYS A 605 -10.39 -9.38 6.80
CA CYS A 605 -9.85 -9.73 8.12
C CYS A 605 -9.27 -8.50 8.84
N ILE A 606 -8.41 -7.72 8.16
CA ILE A 606 -7.84 -6.49 8.73
C ILE A 606 -8.97 -5.53 9.08
N GLU A 607 -9.85 -5.22 8.13
CA GLU A 607 -10.95 -4.28 8.33
C GLU A 607 -11.85 -4.69 9.49
N ASN A 608 -12.27 -5.96 9.56
CA ASN A 608 -13.20 -6.45 10.57
C ASN A 608 -12.60 -6.47 11.98
N ILE A 609 -11.30 -6.75 12.11
CA ILE A 609 -10.61 -6.64 13.41
C ILE A 609 -10.58 -5.19 13.89
N LEU A 610 -10.25 -4.25 13.00
CA LEU A 610 -10.22 -2.83 13.35
C LEU A 610 -11.62 -2.28 13.68
N ARG A 611 -12.64 -2.73 12.95
CA ARG A 611 -14.06 -2.42 13.25
C ARG A 611 -14.48 -2.96 14.61
N ALA A 612 -14.10 -4.20 14.94
CA ALA A 612 -14.38 -4.80 16.25
C ALA A 612 -13.74 -4.00 17.41
N CYS A 613 -12.55 -3.43 17.19
CA CYS A 613 -11.88 -2.57 18.18
C CYS A 613 -12.62 -1.26 18.48
N VAL A 614 -13.57 -0.85 17.64
CA VAL A 614 -14.46 0.31 17.86
C VAL A 614 -15.93 -0.11 17.99
N GLY A 615 -16.21 -1.39 18.25
CA GLY A 615 -17.57 -1.90 18.49
C GLY A 615 -18.44 -2.04 17.24
N LEU A 616 -17.87 -1.91 16.03
CA LEU A 616 -18.61 -2.05 14.77
C LEU A 616 -18.65 -3.49 14.27
N ALA A 617 -19.81 -3.91 13.77
CA ALA A 617 -19.98 -5.20 13.10
C ALA A 617 -19.29 -5.22 11.72
N PRO A 618 -18.90 -6.42 11.20
CA PRO A 618 -18.47 -6.60 9.82
C PRO A 618 -19.52 -6.11 8.82
N GLN A 619 -19.07 -5.62 7.67
CA GLN A 619 -19.97 -5.29 6.57
C GLN A 619 -20.54 -6.57 5.95
N ASN A 620 -21.88 -6.70 5.96
CA ASN A 620 -22.57 -7.90 5.48
C ASN A 620 -23.05 -7.80 4.02
N HIS A 621 -23.10 -6.59 3.46
CA HIS A 621 -23.55 -6.31 2.09
C HIS A 621 -24.96 -6.82 1.73
N MET A 622 -25.79 -7.16 2.72
CA MET A 622 -27.13 -7.68 2.48
C MET A 622 -28.09 -6.58 1.99
N LEU A 623 -27.96 -5.36 2.52
CA LEU A 623 -28.79 -4.19 2.19
C LEU A 623 -30.30 -4.50 2.26
N LEU A 624 -30.71 -5.20 3.33
CA LEU A 624 -32.09 -5.70 3.48
C LEU A 624 -33.10 -4.55 3.58
N GLU A 625 -32.70 -3.43 4.16
CA GLU A 625 -33.46 -2.19 4.21
C GLU A 625 -33.95 -1.72 2.82
N HIS A 626 -33.27 -2.11 1.74
CA HIS A 626 -33.64 -1.81 0.35
C HIS A 626 -34.31 -2.99 -0.39
N LYS A 627 -34.39 -4.16 0.25
CA LYS A 627 -34.95 -5.41 -0.33
C LYS A 627 -36.26 -5.85 0.31
N MET A 628 -36.73 -5.12 1.32
CA MET A 628 -38.00 -5.39 1.99
C MET A 628 -39.16 -4.68 1.30
N GLU A 629 -40.24 -5.41 1.01
CA GLU A 629 -41.49 -4.83 0.50
C GLU A 629 -42.17 -3.94 1.55
N ARG A 630 -42.10 -4.33 2.83
CA ARG A 630 -42.61 -3.56 3.96
C ARG A 630 -41.43 -3.11 4.83
N VAL A 631 -41.09 -1.83 4.73
CA VAL A 631 -40.02 -1.24 5.54
C VAL A 631 -40.47 -1.18 7.01
N SER A 632 -39.77 -1.92 7.87
CA SER A 632 -39.95 -1.87 9.34
C SER A 632 -39.78 -0.43 9.83
N SER A 633 -40.47 -0.06 10.92
CA SER A 633 -40.25 1.24 11.57
C SER A 633 -38.79 1.46 11.98
N GLU A 634 -38.06 0.39 12.25
CA GLU A 634 -36.62 0.41 12.58
C GLU A 634 -35.73 0.87 11.41
N PHE A 635 -36.23 0.79 10.16
CA PHE A 635 -35.54 1.26 8.97
C PHE A 635 -36.19 2.51 8.36
N ARG A 636 -37.24 3.07 8.98
CA ARG A 636 -37.86 4.32 8.53
C ARG A 636 -37.00 5.49 8.99
N ARG A 637 -36.42 6.20 8.03
CA ARG A 637 -35.65 7.41 8.28
C ARG A 637 -36.59 8.61 8.38
N GLU A 638 -36.38 9.46 9.36
CA GLU A 638 -37.13 10.72 9.48
C GLU A 638 -36.78 11.61 8.26
N GLY A 639 -37.78 11.89 7.41
CA GLY A 639 -37.64 12.84 6.30
C GLY A 639 -37.94 12.32 4.89
N THR A 640 -38.13 11.01 4.68
CA THR A 640 -38.61 10.50 3.38
C THR A 640 -40.11 10.22 3.43
N GLU A 641 -40.92 11.25 3.20
CA GLU A 641 -42.28 11.02 2.68
C GLU A 641 -42.15 10.50 1.25
N ALA A 642 -42.39 9.20 1.05
CA ALA A 642 -42.58 8.68 -0.29
C ALA A 642 -43.87 9.28 -0.87
N PRO A 643 -43.87 9.78 -2.13
CA PRO A 643 -45.11 10.19 -2.76
C PRO A 643 -45.99 8.95 -2.89
N THR A 644 -47.13 8.95 -2.22
CA THR A 644 -48.16 7.93 -2.39
C THR A 644 -48.64 7.99 -3.83
N CYS A 645 -48.20 7.04 -4.67
CA CYS A 645 -48.83 6.80 -5.96
C CYS A 645 -50.20 6.16 -5.70
N PRO A 646 -51.33 6.83 -6.04
CA PRO A 646 -52.63 6.19 -5.95
C PRO A 646 -52.74 5.20 -7.11
N VAL A 647 -52.77 3.90 -6.81
CA VAL A 647 -53.23 2.90 -7.78
C VAL A 647 -54.73 3.13 -7.98
N PRO A 648 -55.21 3.48 -9.19
CA PRO A 648 -56.64 3.58 -9.41
C PRO A 648 -57.22 2.16 -9.51
N MET A 649 -57.97 1.76 -8.50
CA MET A 649 -58.87 0.60 -8.58
C MET A 649 -59.86 0.83 -9.73
N LYS A 650 -59.72 0.07 -10.82
CA LYS A 650 -60.76 -0.02 -11.86
C LYS A 650 -61.99 -0.70 -11.26
N LYS A 651 -63.03 0.11 -10.99
CA LYS A 651 -64.41 -0.35 -10.82
C LYS A 651 -64.92 -0.92 -12.14
N GLY A 652 -65.61 -2.06 -12.03
CA GLY A 652 -65.99 -2.91 -13.15
C GLY A 652 -67.03 -2.36 -14.12
N VAL A 653 -67.21 -3.13 -15.20
CA VAL A 653 -68.37 -3.10 -16.10
C VAL A 653 -68.76 -4.55 -16.42
N ALA A 654 -70.04 -4.76 -16.68
CA ALA A 654 -70.87 -5.92 -16.42
C ALA A 654 -70.81 -7.10 -17.43
N ALA A 655 -71.42 -8.20 -16.97
CA ALA A 655 -71.89 -9.44 -17.60
C ALA A 655 -72.61 -9.25 -18.97
N SER A 656 -72.81 -10.19 -19.90
CA SER A 656 -72.96 -11.67 -20.01
C SER A 656 -72.90 -12.02 -21.54
N PRO A 657 -73.19 -13.23 -22.10
CA PRO A 657 -73.58 -14.56 -21.55
C PRO A 657 -72.83 -15.78 -22.19
N PRO A 658 -73.19 -17.06 -21.84
CA PRO A 658 -72.39 -18.27 -22.09
C PRO A 658 -72.97 -19.26 -23.14
N ASN A 659 -72.20 -20.35 -23.39
CA ASN A 659 -72.49 -21.57 -24.18
C ASN A 659 -72.42 -21.41 -25.71
N GLY A 660 -71.93 -22.35 -26.54
CA GLY A 660 -71.46 -23.73 -26.39
C GLY A 660 -71.21 -24.30 -27.82
N TYR A 661 -70.38 -25.35 -27.92
CA TYR A 661 -70.23 -26.37 -28.98
C TYR A 661 -70.80 -26.16 -30.41
N VAL A 662 -70.00 -26.45 -31.46
CA VAL A 662 -70.15 -27.59 -32.42
C VAL A 662 -68.99 -27.60 -33.46
N GLU A 663 -68.68 -28.82 -33.91
CA GLU A 663 -67.67 -29.38 -34.80
C GLU A 663 -67.50 -28.76 -36.21
N GLY A 664 -66.40 -29.11 -36.90
CA GLY A 664 -66.42 -29.24 -38.37
C GLY A 664 -65.15 -28.94 -39.18
N THR A 665 -64.21 -29.88 -39.21
CA THR A 665 -63.49 -30.41 -40.41
C THR A 665 -62.64 -29.55 -41.37
N ASN A 666 -61.38 -30.01 -41.50
CA ASN A 666 -60.59 -30.30 -42.71
C ASN A 666 -59.95 -29.20 -43.58
N GLY A 667 -58.64 -29.36 -43.82
CA GLY A 667 -57.99 -28.98 -45.08
C GLY A 667 -56.48 -28.75 -45.04
N HIS A 668 -55.70 -29.83 -45.25
CA HIS A 668 -54.36 -29.99 -45.90
C HIS A 668 -53.61 -28.75 -46.44
N GLN A 669 -52.28 -28.69 -46.63
CA GLN A 669 -51.09 -29.55 -46.53
C GLN A 669 -49.90 -28.61 -46.86
N HIS A 670 -48.71 -28.78 -46.28
CA HIS A 670 -47.51 -29.21 -47.01
C HIS A 670 -46.21 -29.11 -46.19
N ALA A 671 -45.65 -30.31 -45.98
CA ALA A 671 -44.27 -30.74 -46.23
C ALA A 671 -43.08 -30.00 -45.56
N SER A 672 -42.49 -30.77 -44.65
CA SER A 672 -41.08 -30.80 -44.23
C SER A 672 -40.10 -31.24 -45.33
N ALA A 673 -38.83 -30.85 -45.10
CA ALA A 673 -37.59 -31.63 -45.24
C ALA A 673 -36.56 -31.10 -46.25
N SER A 674 -35.53 -30.45 -45.71
CA SER A 674 -34.09 -30.65 -45.99
C SER A 674 -33.30 -30.03 -44.85
#